data_AF-A0A380T338-F1
#
_entry.id   AF-A0A380T338-F1
#
_cell.length_a   1.000
_cell.length_b   1.000
_cell.length_c   1.000
_cell.angle_alpha   90.00
_cell.angle_beta   90.00
_cell.angle_gamma   90.00
#
_symmetry.space_group_name_H-M   'P 1'
#
loop_
_entity.id
_entity.type
_entity.pdbx_description
1 polymer ?
#
loop_
_entity_poly.entity_id
_entity_poly.type
_entity_poly.pdbx_seq_one_letter_code
_entity_poly.pdbx_strand_id
1 'polypeptide(L)'
;MSFRQLSIQWKITLLAGLCLAGIVTLLVGLSLYRMEHSTQLVKASSMQMLTEAAQGRIESQGEVQALNIRRQFMDAYQYGAGFSRQVLFLREQAEKRFLDAFDLREDMTRQVRAALQANPDLLGLSLVFEPNALDNKDSLFVDQKELGSNEKGRFALYWSQPTPGQLTSMALPERDMNDTSIGPSGEPANTWSVCPRTTRKVCVIEPYFYEINGQQVLMTSIVFPLMAADKVIATLSIDINLNSLQAMSQQASRNLYQGQTQVGILSPVGLLAGYSPDASKLAQRFDQVDMEKGAELIRLLGDSTPLHSIHHNQRLKVLASFAPIPGGKPWGVLLDVPESALTGPAEALKQELDQRNTSGTLMELGLGLLAAIVGLLLIWLMARTVTRPILGVAAMLKDIASGEGDLTRRLTYDKRDELGELAGWFNRFLDKLQPTIAEVKRSVQAARDTADQSSAIATQTSAGMEQQYRQVDQVATASHEMSATAQDVARSAAQAAQAARDADQATRQGLAVIDRTTSSIDTLAADMSTAMGQVEGLAENSEKIGSVLEVIRSIAEQTNLLALNAAIEAARAGEAGRGFAVVADEVRNLARRTQESVEETRQVIEQLQAGTREVVGAMDSSHRQAQGSVEQVSQAVTALQQIGDAVTVISDMNLQIASAAEEQSAVAEEINSNVATIRDVTESLSEQANESARVSQSLNSLANQQQGLMDQFRV
;
A
#
# COMPACT_ATOMS: atom_id res chain seq x y z
N MET A 1 -44.67 -52.78 76.12
CA MET A 1 -45.34 -54.06 75.75
C MET A 1 -44.31 -54.99 75.15
N SER A 2 -44.26 -56.25 75.59
CA SER A 2 -43.23 -57.22 75.21
C SER A 2 -43.38 -57.68 73.75
N PHE A 3 -42.29 -57.62 72.98
CA PHE A 3 -42.19 -58.04 71.56
C PHE A 3 -42.64 -59.50 71.31
N ARG A 4 -42.89 -60.30 72.36
CA ARG A 4 -43.37 -61.69 72.23
C ARG A 4 -44.88 -61.83 72.01
N GLN A 5 -45.71 -60.80 72.23
CA GLN A 5 -47.18 -60.88 72.08
C GLN A 5 -47.75 -60.30 70.77
N LEU A 6 -46.91 -59.82 69.85
CA LEU A 6 -47.35 -59.34 68.53
C LEU A 6 -47.39 -60.50 67.51
N SER A 7 -48.43 -60.54 66.67
CA SER A 7 -48.56 -61.51 65.58
C SER A 7 -47.40 -61.36 64.59
N ILE A 8 -47.04 -62.46 63.92
CA ILE A 8 -45.93 -62.49 62.93
C ILE A 8 -46.12 -61.41 61.84
N GLN A 9 -47.38 -61.11 61.50
CA GLN A 9 -47.76 -60.03 60.58
C GLN A 9 -47.31 -58.65 61.08
N TRP A 10 -47.55 -58.33 62.35
CA TRP A 10 -47.13 -57.06 62.96
C TRP A 10 -45.61 -56.94 63.16
N LYS A 11 -44.91 -58.06 63.31
CA LYS A 11 -43.44 -58.08 63.42
C LYS A 11 -42.77 -57.81 62.08
N ILE A 12 -43.32 -58.37 60.99
CA ILE A 12 -42.81 -58.18 59.63
C ILE A 12 -43.13 -56.77 59.13
N THR A 13 -44.35 -56.27 59.33
CA THR A 13 -44.73 -54.92 58.86
C THR A 13 -43.97 -53.81 59.56
N LEU A 14 -43.69 -53.95 60.86
CA LEU A 14 -43.01 -52.92 61.65
C LEU A 14 -41.49 -52.91 61.39
N LEU A 15 -40.85 -54.07 61.21
CA LEU A 15 -39.43 -54.16 60.86
C LEU A 15 -39.17 -53.78 59.39
N ALA A 16 -40.04 -54.20 58.46
CA ALA A 16 -39.94 -53.88 57.03
C ALA A 16 -40.30 -52.42 56.74
N GLY A 17 -41.28 -51.84 57.44
CA GLY A 17 -41.65 -50.42 57.30
C GLY A 17 -40.54 -49.48 57.77
N LEU A 18 -39.85 -49.82 58.87
CA LEU A 18 -38.68 -49.06 59.34
C LEU A 18 -37.47 -49.17 58.38
N CYS A 19 -37.21 -50.35 57.81
CA CYS A 19 -36.16 -50.51 56.80
C CYS A 19 -36.47 -49.75 55.51
N LEU A 20 -37.72 -49.79 55.04
CA LEU A 20 -38.16 -49.08 53.84
C LEU A 20 -38.03 -47.55 54.00
N ALA A 21 -38.51 -47.01 55.13
CA ALA A 21 -38.37 -45.58 55.42
C ALA A 21 -36.90 -45.17 55.49
N GLY A 22 -36.04 -46.00 56.10
CA GLY A 22 -34.60 -45.78 56.13
C GLY A 22 -33.96 -45.76 54.74
N ILE A 23 -34.29 -46.72 53.87
CA ILE A 23 -33.73 -46.83 52.52
C ILE A 23 -34.20 -45.70 51.61
N VAL A 24 -35.48 -45.33 51.63
CA VAL A 24 -36.01 -44.23 50.81
C VAL A 24 -35.41 -42.89 51.22
N THR A 25 -35.31 -42.63 52.53
CA THR A 25 -34.70 -41.38 53.03
C THR A 25 -33.21 -41.33 52.69
N LEU A 26 -32.49 -42.45 52.78
CA LEU A 26 -31.08 -42.55 52.41
C LEU A 26 -30.86 -42.36 50.91
N LEU A 27 -31.69 -42.95 50.05
CA LEU A 27 -31.56 -42.86 48.59
C LEU A 27 -31.93 -41.48 48.06
N VAL A 28 -33.03 -40.89 48.53
CA VAL A 28 -33.43 -39.52 48.16
C VAL A 28 -32.40 -38.52 48.69
N GLY A 29 -31.90 -38.71 49.92
CA GLY A 29 -30.83 -37.90 50.48
C GLY A 29 -29.52 -38.00 49.68
N LEU A 30 -29.11 -39.21 49.26
CA LEU A 30 -27.95 -39.42 48.40
C LEU A 30 -28.12 -38.84 46.99
N SER A 31 -29.34 -38.90 46.43
CA SER A 31 -29.67 -38.31 45.12
C SER A 31 -29.56 -36.80 45.16
N LEU A 32 -30.23 -36.16 46.13
CA LEU A 32 -30.19 -34.71 46.35
C LEU A 32 -28.75 -34.24 46.61
N TYR A 33 -27.99 -34.98 47.42
CA TYR A 33 -26.58 -34.67 47.68
C TYR A 33 -25.73 -34.79 46.40
N ARG A 34 -25.89 -35.85 45.59
CA ARG A 34 -25.16 -35.99 44.32
C ARG A 34 -25.57 -34.93 43.29
N MET A 35 -26.85 -34.59 43.21
CA MET A 35 -27.37 -33.60 42.27
C MET A 35 -26.85 -32.22 42.63
N GLU A 36 -26.89 -31.85 43.91
CA GLU A 36 -26.34 -30.58 44.39
C GLU A 36 -24.82 -30.50 44.18
N HIS A 37 -24.07 -31.56 44.53
CA HIS A 37 -22.63 -31.59 44.36
C HIS A 37 -22.21 -31.61 42.88
N SER A 38 -22.93 -32.33 42.01
CA SER A 38 -22.65 -32.37 40.57
C SER A 38 -22.99 -31.05 39.89
N THR A 39 -24.10 -30.41 40.28
CA THR A 39 -24.50 -29.10 39.74
C THR A 39 -23.50 -28.02 40.16
N GLN A 40 -23.05 -28.05 41.42
CA GLN A 40 -22.01 -27.13 41.89
C GLN A 40 -20.68 -27.34 41.14
N LEU A 41 -20.28 -28.60 40.90
CA LEU A 41 -19.04 -28.91 40.17
C LEU A 41 -19.11 -28.46 38.71
N VAL A 42 -20.22 -28.75 38.01
CA VAL A 42 -20.44 -28.35 36.60
C VAL A 42 -20.51 -26.83 36.49
N LYS A 43 -21.19 -26.16 37.43
CA LYS A 43 -21.28 -24.69 37.48
C LYS A 43 -19.91 -24.06 37.70
N ALA A 44 -19.14 -24.56 38.66
CA ALA A 44 -17.79 -24.06 38.95
C ALA A 44 -16.83 -24.29 37.78
N SER A 45 -16.78 -25.51 37.23
CA SER A 45 -15.89 -25.85 36.11
C SER A 45 -16.26 -25.13 34.82
N SER A 46 -17.55 -25.04 34.47
CA SER A 46 -17.98 -24.32 33.25
C SER A 46 -17.74 -22.82 33.37
N MET A 47 -18.01 -22.23 34.55
CA MET A 47 -17.77 -20.80 34.79
C MET A 47 -16.27 -20.47 34.74
N GLN A 48 -15.43 -21.31 35.35
CA GLN A 48 -13.98 -21.13 35.29
C GLN A 48 -13.45 -21.23 33.85
N MET A 49 -13.81 -22.28 33.10
CA MET A 49 -13.36 -22.45 31.71
C MET A 49 -13.83 -21.30 30.80
N LEU A 50 -15.08 -20.86 30.94
CA LEU A 50 -15.62 -19.75 30.14
C LEU A 50 -14.94 -18.41 30.48
N THR A 51 -14.63 -18.18 31.76
CA THR A 51 -13.93 -16.97 32.20
C THR A 51 -12.48 -16.96 31.72
N GLU A 52 -11.76 -18.09 31.83
CA GLU A 52 -10.41 -18.26 31.30
C GLU A 52 -10.38 -18.09 29.77
N ALA A 53 -11.36 -18.66 29.04
CA ALA A 53 -11.47 -18.49 27.59
C ALA A 53 -11.80 -17.03 27.20
N ALA A 54 -12.65 -16.35 27.97
CA ALA A 54 -12.98 -14.94 27.74
C ALA A 54 -11.77 -14.03 28.00
N GLN A 55 -11.00 -14.31 29.07
CA GLN A 55 -9.74 -13.63 29.36
C GLN A 55 -8.73 -13.84 28.23
N GLY A 56 -8.46 -15.08 27.84
CA GLY A 56 -7.53 -15.38 26.72
C GLY A 56 -7.97 -14.74 25.40
N ARG A 57 -9.28 -14.62 25.16
CA ARG A 57 -9.81 -13.90 23.99
C ARG A 57 -9.51 -12.40 24.05
N ILE A 58 -9.73 -11.72 25.18
CA ILE A 58 -9.47 -10.27 25.26
C ILE A 58 -7.96 -9.97 25.26
N GLU A 59 -7.15 -10.86 25.84
CA GLU A 59 -5.69 -10.84 25.73
C GLU A 59 -5.22 -10.88 24.27
N SER A 60 -5.72 -11.85 23.49
CA SER A 60 -5.45 -11.93 22.06
C SER A 60 -5.95 -10.69 21.29
N GLN A 61 -7.11 -10.14 21.65
CA GLN A 61 -7.56 -8.87 21.06
C GLN A 61 -6.62 -7.71 21.40
N GLY A 62 -6.05 -7.67 22.60
CA GLY A 62 -5.02 -6.70 22.99
C GLY A 62 -3.81 -6.75 22.06
N GLU A 63 -3.29 -7.94 21.82
CA GLU A 63 -2.19 -8.16 20.87
C GLU A 63 -2.56 -7.74 19.45
N VAL A 64 -3.76 -8.08 18.96
CA VAL A 64 -4.23 -7.67 17.63
C VAL A 64 -4.30 -6.14 17.51
N GLN A 65 -4.82 -5.44 18.53
CA GLN A 65 -4.85 -3.98 18.51
C GLN A 65 -3.44 -3.37 18.56
N ALA A 66 -2.54 -3.94 19.35
CA ALA A 66 -1.13 -3.53 19.40
C ALA A 66 -0.44 -3.73 18.05
N LEU A 67 -0.69 -4.84 17.35
CA LEU A 67 -0.18 -5.10 16.00
C LEU A 67 -0.73 -4.10 14.98
N ASN A 68 -2.02 -3.77 15.04
CA ASN A 68 -2.66 -2.80 14.14
C ASN A 68 -2.05 -1.40 14.30
N ILE A 69 -1.85 -0.94 15.53
CA ILE A 69 -1.25 0.36 15.82
C ILE A 69 0.24 0.34 15.46
N ARG A 70 0.96 -0.74 15.80
CA ARG A 70 2.37 -0.93 15.40
C ARG A 70 2.53 -0.82 13.88
N ARG A 71 1.60 -1.38 13.09
CA ARG A 71 1.65 -1.30 11.63
C ARG A 71 1.70 0.16 11.16
N GLN A 72 0.87 1.04 11.71
CA GLN A 72 0.89 2.46 11.33
C GLN A 72 2.25 3.13 11.58
N PHE A 73 2.87 2.87 12.74
CA PHE A 73 4.23 3.37 13.03
C PHE A 73 5.28 2.74 12.10
N MET A 74 5.17 1.45 11.80
CA MET A 74 6.12 0.75 10.93
C MET A 74 6.01 1.21 9.47
N ASP A 75 4.80 1.48 8.98
CA ASP A 75 4.56 2.01 7.63
C ASP A 75 5.20 3.40 7.50
N ALA A 76 4.98 4.28 8.49
CA ALA A 76 5.66 5.57 8.58
C ALA A 76 7.19 5.42 8.67
N TYR A 77 7.67 4.45 9.47
CA TYR A 77 9.10 4.19 9.62
C TYR A 77 9.78 3.75 8.32
N GLN A 78 9.18 2.80 7.61
CA GLN A 78 9.71 2.29 6.34
C GLN A 78 9.72 3.39 5.27
N TYR A 79 8.66 4.19 5.22
CA TYR A 79 8.56 5.32 4.31
C TYR A 79 9.70 6.33 4.55
N GLY A 80 9.91 6.74 5.81
CA GLY A 80 10.98 7.67 6.16
C GLY A 80 12.38 7.14 5.95
N ALA A 81 12.60 5.85 6.22
CA ALA A 81 13.87 5.21 5.91
C ALA A 81 14.17 5.21 4.39
N GLY A 82 13.16 4.97 3.56
CA GLY A 82 13.24 5.08 2.11
C GLY A 82 13.57 6.49 1.64
N PHE A 83 12.78 7.46 2.07
CA PHE A 83 12.96 8.86 1.67
C PHE A 83 14.29 9.44 2.16
N SER A 84 14.77 9.05 3.35
CA SER A 84 16.09 9.44 3.86
C SER A 84 17.23 9.06 2.90
N ARG A 85 17.16 7.88 2.29
CA ARG A 85 18.16 7.42 1.30
C ARG A 85 18.09 8.26 0.02
N GLN A 86 16.89 8.60 -0.43
CA GLN A 86 16.69 9.44 -1.60
C GLN A 86 17.26 10.85 -1.40
N VAL A 87 17.03 11.46 -0.23
CA VAL A 87 17.61 12.76 0.13
C VAL A 87 19.13 12.72 0.11
N LEU A 88 19.74 11.71 0.75
CA LEU A 88 21.20 11.55 0.76
C LEU A 88 21.77 11.37 -0.65
N PHE A 89 21.10 10.57 -1.49
CA PHE A 89 21.49 10.37 -2.88
C PHE A 89 21.45 11.66 -3.70
N LEU A 90 20.39 12.45 -3.57
CA LEU A 90 20.24 13.69 -4.32
C LEU A 90 21.30 14.72 -3.91
N ARG A 91 21.60 14.83 -2.60
CA ARG A 91 22.71 15.64 -2.10
C ARG A 91 24.06 15.19 -2.66
N GLU A 92 24.34 13.89 -2.60
CA GLU A 92 25.61 13.34 -3.12
C GLU A 92 25.77 13.57 -4.63
N GLN A 93 24.68 13.45 -5.40
CA GLN A 93 24.71 13.77 -6.83
C GLN A 93 24.98 15.25 -7.08
N ALA A 94 24.37 16.15 -6.30
CA ALA A 94 24.62 17.57 -6.43
C ALA A 94 26.08 17.93 -6.11
N GLU A 95 26.67 17.33 -5.07
CA GLU A 95 28.10 17.48 -4.73
C GLU A 95 29.01 16.96 -5.87
N LYS A 96 28.68 15.82 -6.50
CA LYS A 96 29.50 15.21 -7.55
C LYS A 96 29.34 15.84 -8.93
N ARG A 97 28.14 16.34 -9.26
CA ARG A 97 27.80 16.88 -10.59
C ARG A 97 27.82 18.40 -10.64
N PHE A 98 28.20 19.07 -9.54
CA PHE A 98 28.22 20.52 -9.42
C PHE A 98 26.86 21.15 -9.77
N LEU A 99 25.77 20.54 -9.29
CA LEU A 99 24.43 21.10 -9.47
C LEU A 99 24.37 22.48 -8.80
N ASP A 100 23.67 23.43 -9.42
CA ASP A 100 23.48 24.73 -8.80
C ASP A 100 22.67 24.62 -7.50
N ALA A 101 22.96 25.50 -6.54
CA ALA A 101 22.34 25.43 -5.22
C ALA A 101 20.86 25.83 -5.25
N PHE A 102 20.44 26.70 -6.17
CA PHE A 102 19.03 27.03 -6.35
C PHE A 102 18.27 25.80 -6.84
N ASP A 103 18.78 25.14 -7.89
CA ASP A 103 18.19 23.92 -8.44
C ASP A 103 18.10 22.80 -7.39
N LEU A 104 19.17 22.60 -6.61
CA LEU A 104 19.18 21.58 -5.54
C LEU A 104 18.11 21.84 -4.48
N ARG A 105 17.96 23.09 -4.01
CA ARG A 105 16.97 23.43 -2.99
C ARG A 105 15.55 23.38 -3.53
N GLU A 106 15.35 23.78 -4.78
CA GLU A 106 14.06 23.64 -5.46
C GLU A 106 13.69 22.15 -5.60
N ASP A 107 14.61 21.32 -6.07
CA ASP A 107 14.41 19.88 -6.21
C ASP A 107 14.13 19.23 -4.85
N MET A 108 14.87 19.58 -3.79
CA MET A 108 14.59 19.06 -2.45
C MET A 108 13.20 19.45 -1.98
N THR A 109 12.82 20.71 -2.19
CA THR A 109 11.50 21.21 -1.80
C THR A 109 10.38 20.47 -2.54
N ARG A 110 10.56 20.26 -3.85
CA ARG A 110 9.63 19.51 -4.70
C ARG A 110 9.52 18.04 -4.28
N GLN A 111 10.64 17.40 -3.95
CA GLN A 111 10.68 16.00 -3.53
C GLN A 111 10.02 15.78 -2.17
N VAL A 112 10.26 16.65 -1.18
CA VAL A 112 9.57 16.60 0.13
C VAL A 112 8.06 16.76 -0.05
N ARG A 113 7.63 17.71 -0.88
CA ARG A 113 6.21 17.91 -1.19
C ARG A 113 5.59 16.68 -1.85
N ALA A 114 6.23 16.15 -2.90
CA ALA A 114 5.76 14.98 -3.63
C ALA A 114 5.69 13.74 -2.74
N ALA A 115 6.69 13.55 -1.87
CA ALA A 115 6.71 12.47 -0.90
C ALA A 115 5.56 12.57 0.10
N LEU A 116 5.25 13.75 0.65
CA LEU A 116 4.09 13.88 1.53
C LEU A 116 2.77 13.65 0.78
N GLN A 117 2.64 14.21 -0.42
CA GLN A 117 1.44 14.06 -1.25
C GLN A 117 1.14 12.60 -1.64
N ALA A 118 2.18 11.79 -1.82
CA ALA A 118 2.05 10.37 -2.15
C ALA A 118 1.57 9.50 -0.96
N ASN A 119 1.59 10.02 0.27
CA ASN A 119 1.21 9.26 1.46
C ASN A 119 0.21 10.06 2.32
N PRO A 120 -1.11 9.89 2.09
CA PRO A 120 -2.16 10.67 2.78
C PRO A 120 -2.32 10.32 4.27
N ASP A 121 -1.73 9.21 4.74
CA ASP A 121 -1.80 8.79 6.14
C ASP A 121 -0.81 9.55 7.05
N LEU A 122 0.16 10.26 6.46
CA LEU A 122 1.12 11.08 7.18
C LEU A 122 0.59 12.49 7.41
N LEU A 123 0.81 13.03 8.61
CA LEU A 123 0.47 14.41 8.92
C LEU A 123 1.42 15.39 8.25
N GLY A 124 2.72 15.09 8.29
CA GLY A 124 3.74 16.00 7.83
C GLY A 124 5.10 15.33 7.64
N LEU A 125 5.93 15.99 6.86
CA LEU A 125 7.29 15.60 6.55
C LEU A 125 8.19 16.83 6.71
N SER A 126 9.18 16.75 7.61
CA SER A 126 10.19 17.80 7.75
C SER A 126 11.55 17.31 7.32
N LEU A 127 12.32 18.17 6.66
CA LEU A 127 13.70 17.92 6.28
C LEU A 127 14.55 19.12 6.69
N VAL A 128 15.47 18.90 7.63
CA VAL A 128 16.28 19.95 8.23
C VAL A 128 17.75 19.56 8.15
N PHE A 129 18.52 20.25 7.32
CA PHE A 129 19.97 20.08 7.27
C PHE A 129 20.64 20.78 8.45
N GLU A 130 21.81 20.35 8.89
CA GLU A 130 22.66 21.17 9.77
C GLU A 130 23.12 22.44 9.03
N PRO A 131 23.50 23.52 9.73
CA PRO A 131 23.99 24.74 9.08
C PRO A 131 25.09 24.45 8.06
N ASN A 132 24.91 24.95 6.83
CA ASN A 132 25.77 24.74 5.66
C ASN A 132 25.95 23.29 5.21
N ALA A 133 25.17 22.32 5.72
CA ALA A 133 25.38 20.92 5.42
C ALA A 133 24.78 20.45 4.09
N LEU A 134 23.79 21.17 3.52
CA LEU A 134 23.20 20.82 2.23
C LEU A 134 24.14 21.12 1.06
N ASP A 135 24.58 22.39 0.95
CA ASP A 135 25.29 22.93 -0.21
C ASP A 135 26.38 23.96 0.14
N ASN A 136 26.64 24.17 1.44
CA ASN A 136 27.57 25.15 1.99
C ASN A 136 27.29 26.61 1.54
N LYS A 137 26.03 26.93 1.24
CA LYS A 137 25.62 28.24 0.70
C LYS A 137 24.41 28.84 1.43
N ASP A 138 24.16 28.49 2.68
CA ASP A 138 23.00 28.98 3.45
C ASP A 138 22.85 30.51 3.40
N SER A 139 23.95 31.26 3.42
CA SER A 139 23.93 32.73 3.35
C SER A 139 23.25 33.31 2.11
N LEU A 140 23.13 32.55 1.01
CA LEU A 140 22.44 32.99 -0.21
C LEU A 140 20.91 32.83 -0.13
N PHE A 141 20.41 32.05 0.83
CA PHE A 141 19.02 31.61 0.90
C PHE A 141 18.27 32.15 2.14
N VAL A 142 18.81 33.19 2.78
CA VAL A 142 18.15 33.85 3.92
C VAL A 142 16.73 34.28 3.54
N ASP A 143 15.75 33.85 4.33
CA ASP A 143 14.32 34.13 4.14
C ASP A 143 13.70 33.60 2.83
N GLN A 144 14.37 32.69 2.11
CA GLN A 144 13.84 32.05 0.90
C GLN A 144 12.95 30.86 1.21
N LYS A 145 11.76 31.14 1.78
CA LYS A 145 10.80 30.12 2.24
C LYS A 145 10.32 29.17 1.14
N GLU A 146 10.15 29.68 -0.08
CA GLU A 146 9.74 28.88 -1.25
C GLU A 146 10.78 27.83 -1.65
N LEU A 147 12.05 28.02 -1.24
CA LEU A 147 13.15 27.07 -1.42
C LEU A 147 13.49 26.32 -0.12
N GLY A 148 12.52 26.22 0.79
CA GLY A 148 12.66 25.48 2.05
C GLY A 148 13.70 26.06 3.01
N SER A 149 14.07 27.34 2.86
CA SER A 149 15.14 27.97 3.63
C SER A 149 14.58 28.95 4.66
N ASN A 150 15.10 28.89 5.89
CA ASN A 150 14.61 29.68 7.02
C ASN A 150 15.29 31.07 7.15
N GLU A 151 15.09 31.76 8.28
CA GLU A 151 15.61 33.12 8.55
C GLU A 151 17.14 33.19 8.69
N LYS A 152 17.83 32.05 8.74
CA LYS A 152 19.30 31.95 8.65
C LYS A 152 19.78 31.42 7.31
N GLY A 153 18.84 31.15 6.39
CA GLY A 153 19.09 30.54 5.09
C GLY A 153 19.43 29.06 5.17
N ARG A 154 19.27 28.44 6.35
CA ARG A 154 19.41 27.00 6.55
C ARG A 154 18.25 26.28 5.87
N PHE A 155 18.53 25.18 5.17
CA PHE A 155 17.48 24.34 4.62
C PHE A 155 16.75 23.62 5.76
N ALA A 156 15.55 24.09 6.07
CA ALA A 156 14.72 23.62 7.16
C ALA A 156 13.27 23.67 6.71
N LEU A 157 12.87 22.68 5.92
CA LEU A 157 11.57 22.64 5.27
C LEU A 157 10.61 21.75 6.05
N TYR A 158 9.37 22.19 6.19
CA TYR A 158 8.27 21.37 6.67
C TYR A 158 7.08 21.46 5.72
N TRP A 159 6.63 20.31 5.24
CA TRP A 159 5.34 20.17 4.58
C TRP A 159 4.39 19.42 5.51
N SER A 160 3.14 19.85 5.55
CA SER A 160 2.08 19.23 6.34
C SER A 160 0.79 19.15 5.55
N GLN A 161 -0.08 18.21 5.91
CA GLN A 161 -1.42 18.04 5.37
C GLN A 161 -2.42 17.75 6.49
N PRO A 162 -2.76 18.74 7.35
CA PRO A 162 -3.71 18.53 8.45
C PRO A 162 -5.06 17.97 7.99
N THR A 163 -5.45 18.32 6.75
CA THR A 163 -6.48 17.62 5.98
C THR A 163 -5.79 16.89 4.82
N PRO A 164 -5.96 15.56 4.67
CA PRO A 164 -5.30 14.79 3.61
C PRO A 164 -5.50 15.42 2.23
N GLY A 165 -4.41 15.59 1.47
CA GLY A 165 -4.42 16.21 0.14
C GLY A 165 -4.40 17.75 0.12
N GLN A 166 -4.56 18.43 1.27
CA GLN A 166 -4.37 19.88 1.39
C GLN A 166 -3.01 20.19 2.00
N LEU A 167 -2.00 20.31 1.13
CA LEU A 167 -0.63 20.54 1.55
C LEU A 167 -0.36 22.01 1.92
N THR A 168 0.29 22.23 3.05
CA THR A 168 0.83 23.53 3.47
C THR A 168 2.31 23.42 3.83
N SER A 169 3.10 24.41 3.46
CA SER A 169 4.54 24.46 3.72
C SER A 169 4.92 25.56 4.70
N MET A 170 5.97 25.32 5.48
CA MET A 170 6.66 26.34 6.25
C MET A 170 8.16 26.08 6.28
N ALA A 171 8.94 27.17 6.29
CA ALA A 171 10.35 27.08 6.66
C ALA A 171 10.42 27.09 8.19
N LEU A 172 10.95 26.02 8.77
CA LEU A 172 11.06 25.83 10.22
C LEU A 172 12.07 26.84 10.79
N PRO A 173 11.63 27.72 11.70
CA PRO A 173 12.49 28.75 12.25
C PRO A 173 13.49 28.17 13.26
N GLU A 174 14.63 28.82 13.42
CA GLU A 174 15.66 28.44 14.41
C GLU A 174 15.11 28.48 15.83
N ARG A 175 14.15 29.35 16.11
CA ARG A 175 13.54 29.43 17.44
C ARG A 175 12.89 28.09 17.86
N ASP A 176 12.26 27.36 16.94
CA ASP A 176 11.55 26.12 17.23
C ASP A 176 12.54 24.98 17.49
N MET A 177 13.65 24.95 16.75
CA MET A 177 14.74 23.99 16.95
C MET A 177 15.54 24.26 18.23
N ASN A 178 15.44 25.46 18.78
CA ASN A 178 16.09 25.88 20.02
C ASN A 178 15.11 26.03 21.19
N ASP A 179 13.83 25.70 21.01
CA ASP A 179 12.83 25.80 22.07
C ASP A 179 12.98 24.66 23.09
N THR A 180 13.50 25.01 24.27
CA THR A 180 13.66 24.09 25.39
C THR A 180 12.50 24.14 26.39
N SER A 181 11.37 24.75 26.02
CA SER A 181 10.15 24.68 26.83
C SER A 181 9.74 23.23 27.06
N ILE A 182 9.20 22.92 28.24
CA ILE A 182 8.88 21.54 28.63
C ILE A 182 7.43 21.25 28.27
N GLY A 183 7.23 20.23 27.43
CA GLY A 183 5.91 19.76 27.03
C GLY A 183 5.26 18.80 28.05
N PRO A 184 4.07 18.26 27.75
CA PRO A 184 3.34 17.35 28.63
C PRO A 184 4.07 16.03 28.91
N SER A 185 5.00 15.62 28.05
CA SER A 185 5.84 14.43 28.23
C SER A 185 6.95 14.62 29.28
N GLY A 186 7.25 15.87 29.66
CA GLY A 186 8.43 16.21 30.43
C GLY A 186 9.70 16.36 29.57
N GLU A 187 9.62 16.14 28.27
CA GLU A 187 10.72 16.37 27.32
C GLU A 187 10.70 17.81 26.78
N PRO A 188 11.87 18.40 26.44
CA PRO A 188 11.94 19.67 25.73
C PRO A 188 11.17 19.67 24.40
N ALA A 189 10.55 20.78 24.03
CA ALA A 189 9.77 20.90 22.80
C ALA A 189 10.60 20.62 21.53
N ASN A 190 11.89 20.99 21.54
CA ASN A 190 12.82 20.69 20.45
C ASN A 190 13.40 19.27 20.43
N THR A 191 12.86 18.33 21.22
CA THR A 191 13.37 16.94 21.27
C THR A 191 13.34 16.25 19.91
N TRP A 192 12.37 16.59 19.05
CA TRP A 192 12.31 16.12 17.67
C TRP A 192 13.56 16.51 16.86
N SER A 193 14.18 17.66 17.13
CA SER A 193 15.41 18.09 16.48
C SER A 193 16.66 17.51 17.16
N VAL A 194 16.66 17.44 18.48
CA VAL A 194 17.86 17.10 19.29
C VAL A 194 18.10 15.59 19.42
N CYS A 195 17.05 14.78 19.55
CA CYS A 195 17.15 13.34 19.76
C CYS A 195 17.97 12.60 18.68
N PRO A 196 17.67 12.73 17.37
CA PRO A 196 18.44 12.05 16.34
C PRO A 196 19.90 12.54 16.25
N ARG A 197 20.15 13.82 16.54
CA ARG A 197 21.50 14.43 16.52
C ARG A 197 22.40 13.88 17.63
N THR A 198 21.84 13.73 18.82
CA THR A 198 22.57 13.28 20.01
C THR A 198 22.73 11.76 20.06
N THR A 199 21.67 11.02 19.75
CA THR A 199 21.66 9.55 19.83
C THR A 199 22.24 8.89 18.58
N ARG A 200 22.28 9.59 17.44
CA ARG A 200 22.60 9.05 16.10
C ARG A 200 21.73 7.85 15.72
N LYS A 201 20.52 7.75 16.29
CA LYS A 201 19.54 6.70 16.04
C LYS A 201 18.19 7.32 15.67
N VAL A 202 17.33 6.51 15.06
CA VAL A 202 15.94 6.90 14.82
C VAL A 202 15.22 7.05 16.16
N CYS A 203 14.52 8.16 16.35
CA CYS A 203 13.76 8.46 17.56
C CYS A 203 12.26 8.44 17.28
N VAL A 204 11.47 7.97 18.24
CA VAL A 204 10.02 8.21 18.27
C VAL A 204 9.75 9.18 19.40
N ILE A 205 9.21 10.35 19.06
CA ILE A 205 9.03 11.46 20.01
C ILE A 205 7.71 11.26 20.75
N GLU A 206 7.73 11.52 22.06
CA GLU A 206 6.52 11.51 22.88
C GLU A 206 5.45 12.47 22.32
N PRO A 207 4.14 12.20 22.49
CA PRO A 207 3.08 13.11 22.05
C PRO A 207 3.33 14.58 22.46
N TYR A 208 3.33 15.48 21.49
CA TYR A 208 3.58 16.90 21.70
C TYR A 208 2.70 17.78 20.79
N PHE A 209 2.48 19.02 21.21
CA PHE A 209 1.77 20.01 20.41
C PHE A 209 2.74 20.79 19.53
N TYR A 210 2.34 21.01 18.28
CA TYR A 210 3.05 21.87 17.36
C TYR A 210 2.09 22.78 16.62
N GLU A 211 2.51 24.02 16.35
CA GLU A 211 1.67 25.01 15.68
C GLU A 211 1.80 24.89 14.16
N ILE A 212 0.70 24.56 13.48
CA ILE A 212 0.60 24.54 12.01
C ILE A 212 -0.47 25.53 11.59
N ASN A 213 -0.09 26.56 10.81
CA ASN A 213 -1.00 27.63 10.36
C ASN A 213 -1.82 28.29 11.50
N GLY A 214 -1.20 28.48 12.66
CA GLY A 214 -1.84 29.08 13.84
C GLY A 214 -2.77 28.13 14.62
N GLN A 215 -2.83 26.84 14.25
CA GLN A 215 -3.57 25.82 14.98
C GLN A 215 -2.60 24.90 15.72
N GLN A 216 -2.87 24.64 17.00
CA GLN A 216 -2.14 23.65 17.78
C GLN A 216 -2.59 22.25 17.36
N VAL A 217 -1.68 21.51 16.72
CA VAL A 217 -1.90 20.13 16.28
C VAL A 217 -1.14 19.20 17.20
N LEU A 218 -1.83 18.20 17.73
CA LEU A 218 -1.21 17.18 18.57
C LEU A 218 -0.67 16.05 17.69
N MET A 219 0.61 15.73 17.84
CA MET A 219 1.31 14.75 16.99
C MET A 219 2.39 13.97 17.76
N THR A 220 2.87 12.90 17.12
CA THR A 220 4.09 12.19 17.47
C THR A 220 4.91 12.08 16.19
N SER A 221 6.23 11.94 16.32
CA SER A 221 7.12 11.98 15.17
C SER A 221 8.14 10.87 15.21
N ILE A 222 8.41 10.28 14.04
CA ILE A 222 9.54 9.39 13.83
C ILE A 222 10.63 10.19 13.14
N VAL A 223 11.76 10.39 13.83
CA VAL A 223 12.83 11.27 13.34
C VAL A 223 14.09 10.48 13.03
N PHE A 224 14.55 10.61 11.78
CA PHE A 224 15.70 9.92 11.23
C PHE A 224 16.93 10.82 11.20
N PRO A 225 18.07 10.37 11.73
CA PRO A 225 19.35 11.03 11.48
C PRO A 225 19.85 10.66 10.08
N LEU A 226 20.11 11.66 9.24
CA LEU A 226 20.76 11.49 7.95
C LEU A 226 22.27 11.68 8.14
N MET A 227 23.02 10.61 7.88
CA MET A 227 24.45 10.52 8.20
C MET A 227 25.31 10.66 6.95
N ALA A 228 26.38 11.46 7.04
CA ALA A 228 27.48 11.47 6.08
C ALA A 228 28.82 11.52 6.83
N ALA A 229 29.76 10.65 6.46
CA ALA A 229 31.07 10.53 7.13
C ALA A 229 30.98 10.45 8.67
N ASP A 230 30.05 9.63 9.20
CA ASP A 230 29.77 9.43 10.64
C ASP A 230 29.31 10.69 11.41
N LYS A 231 28.85 11.73 10.69
CA LYS A 231 28.22 12.92 11.26
C LYS A 231 26.77 13.01 10.82
N VAL A 232 25.90 13.45 11.72
CA VAL A 232 24.52 13.82 11.38
C VAL A 232 24.60 15.12 10.60
N ILE A 233 24.16 15.09 9.34
CA ILE A 233 24.15 16.26 8.44
C ILE A 233 22.73 16.80 8.20
N ALA A 234 21.71 15.99 8.48
CA ALA A 234 20.32 16.40 8.44
C ALA A 234 19.46 15.52 9.35
N THR A 235 18.26 15.98 9.63
CA THR A 235 17.18 15.22 10.25
C THR A 235 15.97 15.21 9.33
N LEU A 236 15.35 14.04 9.19
CA LEU A 236 14.07 13.88 8.52
C LEU A 236 13.03 13.51 9.58
N SER A 237 11.94 14.26 9.72
CA SER A 237 10.81 13.92 10.58
C SER A 237 9.63 13.42 9.75
N ILE A 238 8.99 12.36 10.21
CA ILE A 238 7.66 11.95 9.78
C ILE A 238 6.71 12.12 10.94
N ASP A 239 5.71 12.98 10.75
CA ASP A 239 4.74 13.27 11.79
C ASP A 239 3.47 12.44 11.58
N ILE A 240 2.99 11.86 12.67
CA ILE A 240 1.79 11.05 12.75
C ILE A 240 0.74 11.83 13.53
N ASN A 241 -0.44 12.00 12.92
CA ASN A 241 -1.55 12.71 13.53
C ASN A 241 -2.15 11.89 14.68
N LEU A 242 -2.20 12.46 15.90
CA LEU A 242 -2.85 11.77 17.02
C LEU A 242 -4.36 11.64 16.84
N ASN A 243 -5.00 12.46 15.99
CA ASN A 243 -6.39 12.24 15.62
C ASN A 243 -6.61 10.90 14.89
N SER A 244 -5.62 10.43 14.13
CA SER A 244 -5.67 9.11 13.48
C SER A 244 -5.57 7.99 14.51
N LEU A 245 -4.66 8.10 15.48
CA LEU A 245 -4.54 7.15 16.59
C LEU A 245 -5.80 7.16 17.48
N GLN A 246 -6.38 8.34 17.73
CA GLN A 246 -7.66 8.50 18.40
C GLN A 246 -8.78 7.78 17.65
N ALA A 247 -8.90 7.97 16.33
CA ALA A 247 -9.90 7.30 15.51
C ALA A 247 -9.74 5.77 15.55
N MET A 248 -8.50 5.26 15.55
CA MET A 248 -8.22 3.84 15.72
C MET A 248 -8.69 3.32 17.10
N SER A 249 -8.42 4.06 18.18
CA SER A 249 -8.88 3.67 19.52
C SER A 249 -10.41 3.61 19.60
N GLN A 250 -11.12 4.58 19.01
CA GLN A 250 -12.58 4.62 18.97
C GLN A 250 -13.17 3.50 18.11
N GLN A 251 -12.53 3.20 16.97
CA GLN A 251 -12.96 2.11 16.11
C GLN A 251 -12.75 0.74 16.77
N ALA A 252 -11.61 0.54 17.44
CA ALA A 252 -11.36 -0.67 18.22
C ALA A 252 -12.40 -0.85 19.33
N SER A 253 -12.71 0.22 20.07
CA SER A 253 -13.75 0.22 21.11
C SER A 253 -15.12 -0.20 20.56
N ARG A 254 -15.57 0.39 19.45
CA ARG A 254 -16.84 0.02 18.79
C ARG A 254 -16.93 -1.46 18.42
N ASN A 255 -15.81 -2.03 17.94
CA ASN A 255 -15.75 -3.41 17.48
C ASN A 255 -15.65 -4.43 18.63
N LEU A 256 -15.11 -4.02 19.79
CA LEU A 256 -14.85 -4.91 20.92
C LEU A 256 -16.02 -4.88 21.93
N TYR A 257 -16.72 -6.01 22.04
CA TYR A 257 -17.85 -6.21 22.96
C TYR A 257 -18.93 -5.12 22.83
N GLN A 258 -19.34 -4.82 21.58
CA GLN A 258 -20.41 -3.85 21.27
C GLN A 258 -20.17 -2.46 21.87
N GLY A 259 -18.92 -1.99 21.91
CA GLY A 259 -18.60 -0.67 22.47
C GLY A 259 -18.33 -0.66 23.98
N GLN A 260 -18.41 -1.80 24.67
CA GLN A 260 -18.21 -1.85 26.12
C GLN A 260 -16.73 -1.85 26.54
N THR A 261 -15.82 -2.04 25.58
CA THR A 261 -14.37 -2.01 25.82
C THR A 261 -13.83 -0.61 25.61
N GLN A 262 -13.18 -0.04 26.61
CA GLN A 262 -12.44 1.20 26.47
C GLN A 262 -11.04 0.89 25.95
N VAL A 263 -10.55 1.70 25.00
CA VAL A 263 -9.25 1.48 24.35
C VAL A 263 -8.39 2.72 24.53
N GLY A 264 -7.22 2.54 25.15
CA GLY A 264 -6.18 3.55 25.30
C GLY A 264 -4.94 3.19 24.50
N ILE A 265 -4.27 4.19 23.94
CA ILE A 265 -2.94 4.06 23.32
C ILE A 265 -2.01 4.90 24.17
N LEU A 266 -1.02 4.24 24.78
CA LEU A 266 -0.10 4.81 25.74
C LEU A 266 1.29 4.96 25.11
N SER A 267 1.86 6.14 25.26
CA SER A 267 3.27 6.37 24.97
C SER A 267 4.16 5.81 26.10
N PRO A 268 5.49 5.70 25.90
CA PRO A 268 6.41 5.14 26.89
C PRO A 268 6.38 5.83 28.26
N VAL A 269 6.16 7.15 28.30
CA VAL A 269 6.02 7.90 29.56
C VAL A 269 4.58 7.92 30.11
N GLY A 270 3.66 7.23 29.42
CA GLY A 270 2.27 7.08 29.81
C GLY A 270 1.33 8.17 29.31
N LEU A 271 1.69 8.95 28.28
CA LEU A 271 0.74 9.89 27.66
C LEU A 271 -0.29 9.16 26.82
N LEU A 272 -1.53 9.64 26.84
CA LEU A 272 -2.58 9.15 25.96
C LEU A 272 -2.39 9.70 24.54
N ALA A 273 -2.03 8.82 23.61
CA ALA A 273 -2.01 9.09 22.17
C ALA A 273 -3.33 8.72 21.47
N GLY A 274 -4.19 7.97 22.15
CA GLY A 274 -5.54 7.61 21.74
C GLY A 274 -6.32 7.20 22.98
N TYR A 275 -7.57 7.63 23.11
CA TYR A 275 -8.44 7.25 24.21
C TYR A 275 -9.90 7.24 23.77
N SER A 276 -10.45 6.04 23.58
CA SER A 276 -11.79 5.86 23.05
C SER A 276 -12.91 6.54 23.85
N PRO A 277 -12.85 6.61 25.21
CA PRO A 277 -13.92 7.23 25.99
C PRO A 277 -13.99 8.76 25.86
N ASP A 278 -12.85 9.44 25.73
CA ASP A 278 -12.78 10.90 25.79
C ASP A 278 -11.51 11.44 25.11
N ALA A 279 -11.67 12.03 23.92
CA ALA A 279 -10.56 12.63 23.17
C ALA A 279 -9.95 13.86 23.87
N SER A 280 -10.63 14.49 24.83
CA SER A 280 -10.07 15.62 25.59
C SER A 280 -8.94 15.22 26.54
N LYS A 281 -8.75 13.91 26.77
CA LYS A 281 -7.68 13.33 27.60
C LYS A 281 -6.37 13.09 26.84
N LEU A 282 -6.34 13.33 25.54
CA LEU A 282 -5.10 13.19 24.77
C LEU A 282 -3.99 14.07 25.33
N ALA A 283 -2.76 13.56 25.28
CA ALA A 283 -1.55 14.15 25.87
C ALA A 283 -1.58 14.32 27.41
N GLN A 284 -2.60 13.82 28.11
CA GLN A 284 -2.55 13.70 29.57
C GLN A 284 -1.89 12.38 29.97
N ARG A 285 -1.21 12.36 31.11
CA ARG A 285 -0.64 11.13 31.65
C ARG A 285 -1.76 10.23 32.17
N PHE A 286 -1.66 8.94 31.87
CA PHE A 286 -2.71 7.98 32.21
C PHE A 286 -2.88 7.77 33.72
N ASP A 287 -1.85 7.99 34.54
CA ASP A 287 -1.93 7.99 36.01
C ASP A 287 -2.79 9.14 36.58
N GLN A 288 -3.06 10.18 35.80
CA GLN A 288 -4.00 11.27 36.15
C GLN A 288 -5.43 10.98 35.68
N VAL A 289 -5.58 10.07 34.72
CA VAL A 289 -6.88 9.65 34.17
C VAL A 289 -7.43 8.45 34.94
N ASP A 290 -6.58 7.48 35.24
CA ASP A 290 -6.85 6.33 36.09
C ASP A 290 -5.97 6.42 37.35
N MET A 291 -6.54 7.01 38.41
CA MET A 291 -5.85 7.24 39.68
C MET A 291 -5.60 5.95 40.48
N GLU A 292 -6.26 4.84 40.13
CA GLU A 292 -6.17 3.59 40.88
C GLU A 292 -5.06 2.68 40.32
N LYS A 293 -5.04 2.51 38.99
CA LYS A 293 -4.15 1.55 38.31
C LYS A 293 -3.24 2.17 37.26
N GLY A 294 -3.40 3.45 36.93
CA GLY A 294 -2.62 4.09 35.87
C GLY A 294 -1.10 4.05 36.13
N ALA A 295 -0.64 4.33 37.35
CA ALA A 295 0.78 4.28 37.69
C ALA A 295 1.38 2.86 37.59
N GLU A 296 0.61 1.84 37.97
CA GLU A 296 1.01 0.43 37.85
C GLU A 296 1.13 0.03 36.38
N LEU A 297 0.15 0.39 35.54
CA LEU A 297 0.14 0.10 34.11
C LEU A 297 1.28 0.79 33.36
N ILE A 298 1.58 2.06 33.69
CA ILE A 298 2.74 2.76 33.10
C ILE A 298 4.05 2.08 33.50
N ARG A 299 4.18 1.59 34.73
CA ARG A 299 5.37 0.83 35.16
C ARG A 299 5.51 -0.47 34.36
N LEU A 300 4.42 -1.22 34.20
CA LEU A 300 4.39 -2.48 33.44
C LEU A 300 4.68 -2.29 31.95
N LEU A 301 4.37 -1.11 31.38
CA LEU A 301 4.72 -0.80 30.00
C LEU A 301 6.24 -0.84 29.75
N GLY A 302 7.04 -0.49 30.75
CA GLY A 302 8.50 -0.55 30.70
C GLY A 302 9.09 -1.94 30.95
N ASP A 303 8.29 -2.91 31.38
CA ASP A 303 8.73 -4.29 31.61
C ASP A 303 8.84 -5.04 30.26
N SER A 304 9.70 -6.06 30.18
CA SER A 304 9.97 -6.79 28.92
C SER A 304 8.86 -7.73 28.47
N THR A 305 7.78 -7.83 29.25
CA THR A 305 6.67 -8.77 28.98
C THR A 305 5.70 -8.11 28.00
N PRO A 306 5.33 -8.78 26.90
CA PRO A 306 4.51 -8.16 25.86
C PRO A 306 3.05 -7.95 26.29
N LEU A 307 2.59 -8.64 27.32
CA LEU A 307 1.20 -8.65 27.73
C LEU A 307 1.06 -8.70 29.26
N HIS A 308 0.19 -7.85 29.80
CA HIS A 308 -0.18 -7.83 31.20
C HIS A 308 -1.70 -7.74 31.39
N SER A 309 -2.23 -8.47 32.35
CA SER A 309 -3.66 -8.47 32.71
C SER A 309 -3.83 -8.11 34.19
N ILE A 310 -4.67 -7.12 34.50
CA ILE A 310 -4.98 -6.69 35.87
C ILE A 310 -6.49 -6.69 36.07
N HIS A 311 -6.95 -7.41 37.10
CA HIS A 311 -8.34 -7.35 37.56
C HIS A 311 -8.48 -6.26 38.63
N HIS A 312 -9.40 -5.33 38.41
CA HIS A 312 -9.74 -4.29 39.39
C HIS A 312 -11.17 -3.77 39.21
N ASN A 313 -11.91 -3.61 40.30
CA ASN A 313 -13.26 -3.02 40.30
C ASN A 313 -14.24 -3.64 39.28
N GLN A 314 -14.26 -4.98 39.19
CA GLN A 314 -15.09 -5.75 38.22
C GLN A 314 -14.77 -5.41 36.76
N ARG A 315 -13.52 -5.03 36.50
CA ARG A 315 -13.01 -4.73 35.16
C ARG A 315 -11.67 -5.45 34.97
N LEU A 316 -11.47 -5.95 33.76
CA LEU A 316 -10.22 -6.51 33.32
C LEU A 316 -9.50 -5.50 32.44
N LYS A 317 -8.29 -5.12 32.85
CA LYS A 317 -7.40 -4.24 32.11
C LYS A 317 -6.30 -5.09 31.48
N VAL A 318 -6.23 -5.11 30.15
CA VAL A 318 -5.19 -5.80 29.37
C VAL A 318 -4.29 -4.75 28.73
N LEU A 319 -3.00 -4.79 29.05
CA LEU A 319 -1.98 -3.95 28.45
C LEU A 319 -1.12 -4.80 27.51
N ALA A 320 -1.23 -4.53 26.20
CA ALA A 320 -0.40 -5.14 25.18
C ALA A 320 0.67 -4.13 24.72
N SER A 321 1.94 -4.48 24.95
CA SER A 321 3.09 -3.64 24.63
C SER A 321 3.59 -3.92 23.21
N PHE A 322 3.97 -2.87 22.47
CA PHE A 322 4.57 -2.98 21.14
C PHE A 322 5.71 -1.95 20.97
N ALA A 323 6.76 -2.34 20.25
CA ALA A 323 7.77 -1.39 19.82
C ALA A 323 7.28 -0.68 18.53
N PRO A 324 7.17 0.66 18.50
CA PRO A 324 6.70 1.39 17.31
C PRO A 324 7.67 1.28 16.14
N ILE A 325 8.97 1.16 16.44
CA ILE A 325 10.07 0.96 15.48
C ILE A 325 11.06 -0.05 16.05
N PRO A 326 11.94 -0.65 15.22
CA PRO A 326 13.00 -1.54 15.70
C PRO A 326 13.91 -0.84 16.73
N GLY A 327 14.00 -1.39 17.95
CA GLY A 327 14.81 -0.83 19.03
C GLY A 327 14.20 0.39 19.74
N GLY A 328 12.98 0.80 19.39
CA GLY A 328 12.25 1.87 20.09
C GLY A 328 11.73 1.44 21.47
N LYS A 329 11.48 2.42 22.34
CA LYS A 329 10.83 2.18 23.63
C LYS A 329 9.39 1.66 23.42
N PRO A 330 8.89 0.75 24.26
CA PRO A 330 7.57 0.17 24.09
C PRO A 330 6.45 1.20 24.30
N TRP A 331 5.51 1.21 23.36
CA TRP A 331 4.19 1.82 23.47
C TRP A 331 3.18 0.75 23.87
N GLY A 332 2.03 1.16 24.40
CA GLY A 332 1.03 0.25 24.95
C GLY A 332 -0.34 0.43 24.35
N VAL A 333 -1.07 -0.66 24.17
CA VAL A 333 -2.51 -0.63 23.95
C VAL A 333 -3.18 -1.17 25.19
N LEU A 334 -3.99 -0.33 25.82
CA LEU A 334 -4.78 -0.68 26.99
C LEU A 334 -6.21 -0.99 26.56
N LEU A 335 -6.67 -2.20 26.84
CA LEU A 335 -8.08 -2.58 26.78
C LEU A 335 -8.63 -2.63 28.18
N ASP A 336 -9.66 -1.85 28.47
CA ASP A 336 -10.36 -1.87 29.74
C ASP A 336 -11.81 -2.30 29.49
N VAL A 337 -12.12 -3.53 29.90
CA VAL A 337 -13.42 -4.18 29.67
C VAL A 337 -14.10 -4.51 31.00
N PRO A 338 -15.41 -4.26 31.15
CA PRO A 338 -16.14 -4.74 32.32
C PRO A 338 -16.22 -6.27 32.31
N GLU A 339 -16.00 -6.91 33.47
CA GLU A 339 -16.06 -8.36 33.60
C GLU A 339 -17.43 -8.92 33.18
N SER A 340 -18.52 -8.16 33.40
CA SER A 340 -19.86 -8.55 32.95
C SER A 340 -19.99 -8.69 31.43
N ALA A 341 -19.19 -7.96 30.64
CA ALA A 341 -19.15 -8.13 29.19
C ALA A 341 -18.43 -9.43 28.78
N LEU A 342 -17.49 -9.89 29.61
CA LEU A 342 -16.75 -11.15 29.40
C LEU A 342 -17.57 -12.36 29.86
N THR A 343 -18.26 -12.27 31.00
CA THR A 343 -18.99 -13.40 31.60
C THR A 343 -20.46 -13.49 31.19
N GLY A 344 -21.00 -12.54 30.42
CA GLY A 344 -22.40 -12.54 29.96
C GLY A 344 -22.91 -13.90 29.44
N PRO A 345 -22.19 -14.61 28.55
CA PRO A 345 -22.57 -15.95 28.11
C PRO A 345 -22.56 -17.01 29.23
N ALA A 346 -21.67 -16.88 30.20
CA ALA A 346 -21.55 -17.79 31.34
C ALA A 346 -22.66 -17.56 32.39
N GLU A 347 -23.05 -16.30 32.61
CA GLU A 347 -24.22 -15.93 33.42
C GLU A 347 -25.54 -16.43 32.82
N ALA A 348 -25.69 -16.39 31.49
CA ALA A 348 -26.85 -16.96 30.80
C ALA A 348 -26.93 -18.49 30.97
N LEU A 349 -25.79 -19.19 30.86
CA LEU A 349 -25.72 -20.63 31.12
C LEU A 349 -26.07 -20.97 32.58
N LYS A 350 -25.63 -20.15 33.53
CA LYS A 350 -25.98 -20.28 34.95
C LYS A 350 -27.48 -20.15 35.19
N GLN A 351 -28.16 -19.21 34.53
CA GLN A 351 -29.62 -19.06 34.63
C GLN A 351 -30.38 -20.27 34.07
N GLU A 352 -29.96 -20.83 32.93
CA GLU A 352 -30.57 -22.04 32.36
C GLU A 352 -30.37 -23.27 33.27
N LEU A 353 -29.18 -23.43 33.86
CA LEU A 353 -28.88 -24.52 34.81
C LEU A 353 -29.70 -24.39 36.11
N ASP A 354 -29.86 -23.18 36.65
CA ASP A 354 -30.63 -22.93 37.87
C ASP A 354 -32.14 -23.19 37.64
N GLN A 355 -32.67 -22.92 36.44
CA GLN A 355 -34.07 -23.18 36.07
C GLN A 355 -34.39 -24.67 35.86
N ARG A 356 -33.43 -25.46 35.33
CA ARG A 356 -33.60 -26.92 35.21
C ARG A 356 -33.47 -27.65 36.55
N ASN A 357 -32.58 -27.21 37.44
CA ASN A 357 -32.36 -27.86 38.74
C ASN A 357 -33.55 -27.74 39.71
N THR A 358 -34.24 -26.59 39.70
CA THR A 358 -35.45 -26.37 40.51
C THR A 358 -36.63 -27.25 40.07
N SER A 359 -36.75 -27.50 38.77
CA SER A 359 -37.77 -28.41 38.23
C SER A 359 -37.48 -29.88 38.53
N GLY A 360 -36.20 -30.28 38.58
CA GLY A 360 -35.77 -31.65 38.94
C GLY A 360 -36.02 -32.00 40.40
N THR A 361 -35.71 -31.08 41.32
CA THR A 361 -35.86 -31.28 42.77
C THR A 361 -37.33 -31.52 43.19
N LEU A 362 -38.29 -30.81 42.59
CA LEU A 362 -39.72 -30.99 42.87
C LEU A 362 -40.24 -32.35 42.38
N MET A 363 -39.74 -32.84 41.26
CA MET A 363 -40.12 -34.15 40.71
C MET A 363 -39.53 -35.31 41.52
N GLU A 364 -38.29 -35.20 42.02
CA GLU A 364 -37.66 -36.21 42.89
C GLU A 364 -38.30 -36.29 44.28
N LEU A 365 -38.66 -35.15 44.89
CA LEU A 365 -39.39 -35.14 46.16
C LEU A 365 -40.80 -35.75 46.02
N GLY A 366 -41.47 -35.52 44.89
CA GLY A 366 -42.75 -36.14 44.56
C GLY A 366 -42.65 -37.66 44.39
N LEU A 367 -41.61 -38.14 43.69
CA LEU A 367 -41.33 -39.57 43.50
C LEU A 367 -40.91 -40.27 44.80
N GLY A 368 -40.14 -39.60 45.67
CA GLY A 368 -39.74 -40.13 46.98
C GLY A 368 -40.91 -40.27 47.95
N LEU A 369 -41.81 -39.28 47.99
CA LEU A 369 -43.04 -39.33 48.78
C LEU A 369 -43.98 -40.44 48.27
N LEU A 370 -44.11 -40.56 46.94
CA LEU A 370 -44.89 -41.61 46.29
C LEU A 370 -44.32 -43.00 46.59
N ALA A 371 -43.00 -43.19 46.53
CA ALA A 371 -42.33 -44.47 46.83
C ALA A 371 -42.48 -44.89 48.31
N ALA A 372 -42.47 -43.94 49.24
CA ALA A 372 -42.72 -44.21 50.67
C ALA A 372 -44.17 -44.64 50.93
N ILE A 373 -45.14 -44.00 50.26
CA ILE A 373 -46.57 -44.33 50.35
C ILE A 373 -46.83 -45.71 49.71
N VAL A 374 -46.28 -45.96 48.53
CA VAL A 374 -46.44 -47.23 47.80
C VAL A 374 -45.76 -48.39 48.53
N GLY A 375 -44.58 -48.19 49.12
CA GLY A 375 -43.91 -49.26 49.87
C GLY A 375 -44.59 -49.62 51.20
N LEU A 376 -45.20 -48.67 51.90
CA LEU A 376 -46.07 -48.95 53.06
C LEU A 376 -47.35 -49.71 52.66
N LEU A 377 -47.85 -49.45 51.44
CA LEU A 377 -49.02 -50.11 50.85
C LEU A 377 -48.68 -51.55 50.38
N LEU A 378 -47.51 -51.76 49.77
CA LEU A 378 -47.03 -53.06 49.27
C LEU A 378 -46.68 -54.04 50.41
N ILE A 379 -46.18 -53.55 51.55
CA ILE A 379 -45.93 -54.36 52.76
C ILE A 379 -47.25 -54.87 53.39
N TRP A 380 -48.35 -54.11 53.23
CA TRP A 380 -49.70 -54.52 53.65
C TRP A 380 -50.35 -55.50 52.66
N LEU A 381 -50.11 -55.33 51.35
CA LEU A 381 -50.65 -56.18 50.27
C LEU A 381 -49.92 -57.54 50.11
N MET A 382 -48.61 -57.62 50.39
CA MET A 382 -47.84 -58.87 50.35
C MET A 382 -48.32 -59.91 51.38
N ALA A 383 -48.89 -59.47 52.51
CA ALA A 383 -49.41 -60.36 53.54
C ALA A 383 -50.72 -61.07 53.15
N ARG A 384 -51.41 -60.65 52.07
CA ARG A 384 -52.75 -61.15 51.75
C ARG A 384 -52.88 -61.93 50.44
N THR A 385 -51.89 -61.86 49.53
CA THR A 385 -52.27 -62.09 48.11
C THR A 385 -51.27 -62.87 47.23
N VAL A 386 -50.12 -63.32 47.75
CA VAL A 386 -49.02 -63.75 46.85
C VAL A 386 -49.12 -65.17 46.29
N THR A 387 -49.84 -66.12 46.89
CA THR A 387 -49.54 -67.52 46.56
C THR A 387 -50.20 -68.14 45.32
N ARG A 388 -51.08 -67.48 44.54
CA ARG A 388 -51.71 -68.20 43.40
C ARG A 388 -51.92 -67.55 42.02
N PRO A 389 -51.98 -66.23 41.76
CA PRO A 389 -52.23 -65.76 40.38
C PRO A 389 -50.97 -65.45 39.53
N ILE A 390 -49.77 -65.40 40.14
CA ILE A 390 -48.52 -64.91 39.51
C ILE A 390 -48.11 -65.67 38.22
N LEU A 391 -48.58 -66.90 38.02
CA LEU A 391 -48.24 -67.71 36.85
C LEU A 391 -49.00 -67.30 35.56
N GLY A 392 -50.09 -66.52 35.64
CA GLY A 392 -50.89 -66.14 34.47
C GLY A 392 -50.32 -64.97 33.66
N VAL A 393 -49.80 -63.93 34.32
CA VAL A 393 -49.25 -62.73 33.64
C VAL A 393 -47.83 -62.94 33.12
N ALA A 394 -47.04 -63.81 33.77
CA ALA A 394 -45.72 -64.21 33.30
C ALA A 394 -45.76 -64.90 31.92
N ALA A 395 -46.85 -65.60 31.59
CA ALA A 395 -47.05 -66.22 30.28
C ALA A 395 -47.35 -65.20 29.16
N MET A 396 -48.04 -64.09 29.47
CA MET A 396 -48.36 -63.05 28.48
C MET A 396 -47.22 -62.05 28.25
N LEU A 397 -46.40 -61.76 29.28
CA LEU A 397 -45.13 -61.03 29.11
C LEU A 397 -44.10 -61.85 28.32
N LYS A 398 -44.14 -63.17 28.44
CA LYS A 398 -43.33 -64.07 27.60
C LYS A 398 -43.70 -63.95 26.13
N ASP A 399 -45.00 -63.91 25.78
CA ASP A 399 -45.48 -63.75 24.40
C ASP A 399 -45.07 -62.41 23.75
N ILE A 400 -45.02 -61.31 24.52
CA ILE A 400 -44.55 -60.00 24.02
C ILE A 400 -43.02 -59.94 23.97
N ALA A 401 -42.32 -60.58 24.92
CA ALA A 401 -40.86 -60.67 24.94
C ALA A 401 -40.28 -61.70 23.93
N SER A 402 -41.11 -62.62 23.40
CA SER A 402 -40.72 -63.60 22.38
C SER A 402 -41.42 -63.41 21.02
N GLY A 403 -42.17 -62.32 20.82
CA GLY A 403 -42.90 -62.01 19.58
C GLY A 403 -42.18 -61.01 18.67
N GLU A 404 -42.67 -60.86 17.42
CA GLU A 404 -42.10 -60.03 16.33
C GLU A 404 -42.23 -58.50 16.52
N GLY A 405 -42.17 -57.97 17.74
CA GLY A 405 -42.16 -56.52 17.99
C GLY A 405 -43.46 -55.77 17.64
N ASP A 406 -44.61 -56.44 17.65
CA ASP A 406 -45.92 -55.84 17.32
C ASP A 406 -46.49 -54.99 18.47
N LEU A 407 -46.18 -53.69 18.44
CA LEU A 407 -46.62 -52.70 19.43
C LEU A 407 -48.08 -52.25 19.23
N THR A 408 -48.79 -52.78 18.22
CA THR A 408 -50.23 -52.51 18.00
C THR A 408 -51.14 -53.38 18.88
N ARG A 409 -50.60 -54.45 19.47
CA ARG A 409 -51.33 -55.33 20.39
C ARG A 409 -51.60 -54.62 21.71
N ARG A 410 -52.73 -54.96 22.34
CA ARG A 410 -53.13 -54.45 23.67
C ARG A 410 -53.54 -55.62 24.55
N LEU A 411 -53.26 -55.52 25.85
CA LEU A 411 -53.70 -56.50 26.83
C LEU A 411 -55.19 -56.29 27.13
N THR A 412 -56.01 -57.31 26.89
CA THR A 412 -57.45 -57.31 27.22
C THR A 412 -57.66 -58.14 28.49
N TYR A 413 -58.02 -57.48 29.60
CA TYR A 413 -58.36 -58.14 30.85
C TYR A 413 -59.52 -57.40 31.52
N ASP A 414 -60.72 -57.99 31.48
CA ASP A 414 -61.99 -57.33 31.81
C ASP A 414 -62.37 -57.36 33.31
N LYS A 415 -61.47 -57.78 34.21
CA LYS A 415 -61.74 -57.74 35.65
C LYS A 415 -61.14 -56.49 36.29
N ARG A 416 -61.91 -55.82 37.15
CA ARG A 416 -61.51 -54.63 37.91
C ARG A 416 -60.72 -55.02 39.18
N ASP A 417 -59.64 -55.76 38.98
CA ASP A 417 -58.68 -56.17 40.01
C ASP A 417 -57.26 -55.66 39.65
N GLU A 418 -56.26 -55.93 40.48
CA GLU A 418 -54.89 -55.43 40.34
C GLU A 418 -54.21 -55.87 39.01
N LEU A 419 -54.68 -56.96 38.37
CA LEU A 419 -54.19 -57.40 37.06
C LEU A 419 -54.85 -56.65 35.90
N GLY A 420 -56.10 -56.20 36.07
CA GLY A 420 -56.75 -55.29 35.14
C GLY A 420 -56.15 -53.89 35.16
N GLU A 421 -55.71 -53.42 36.33
CA GLU A 421 -54.96 -52.16 36.43
C GLU A 421 -53.58 -52.27 35.77
N LEU A 422 -52.87 -53.40 35.92
CA LEU A 422 -51.60 -53.68 35.25
C LEU A 422 -51.74 -53.72 33.71
N ALA A 423 -52.77 -54.39 33.19
CA ALA A 423 -53.08 -54.40 31.76
C ALA A 423 -53.35 -52.99 31.23
N GLY A 424 -54.07 -52.15 32.00
CA GLY A 424 -54.32 -50.75 31.68
C GLY A 424 -53.05 -49.88 31.64
N TRP A 425 -52.16 -50.00 32.63
CA TRP A 425 -50.90 -49.25 32.66
C TRP A 425 -49.90 -49.70 31.58
N PHE A 426 -49.87 -50.99 31.25
CA PHE A 426 -49.06 -51.51 30.16
C PHE A 426 -49.53 -50.99 28.79
N ASN A 427 -50.84 -50.93 28.56
CA ASN A 427 -51.40 -50.32 27.34
C ASN A 427 -51.03 -48.82 27.24
N ARG A 428 -51.06 -48.05 28.34
CA ARG A 428 -50.60 -46.65 28.37
C ARG A 428 -49.09 -46.49 28.09
N PHE A 429 -48.27 -47.46 28.49
CA PHE A 429 -46.85 -47.49 28.15
C PHE A 429 -46.65 -47.68 26.65
N LEU A 430 -47.40 -48.60 26.02
CA LEU A 430 -47.40 -48.78 24.57
C LEU A 430 -47.90 -47.53 23.83
N ASP A 431 -48.91 -46.83 24.35
CA ASP A 431 -49.42 -45.57 23.78
C ASP A 431 -48.36 -44.44 23.77
N LYS A 432 -47.35 -44.50 24.66
CA LYS A 432 -46.20 -43.58 24.65
C LYS A 432 -45.05 -44.08 23.78
N LEU A 433 -44.81 -45.40 23.75
CA LEU A 433 -43.70 -46.00 23.02
C LEU A 433 -43.92 -45.97 21.49
N GLN A 434 -45.16 -46.18 21.04
CA GLN A 434 -45.54 -46.23 19.63
C GLN A 434 -45.26 -44.90 18.88
N PRO A 435 -45.65 -43.71 19.39
CA PRO A 435 -45.26 -42.43 18.79
C PRO A 435 -43.75 -42.17 18.80
N THR A 436 -43.03 -42.60 19.84
CA THR A 436 -41.58 -42.42 19.93
C THR A 436 -40.86 -43.25 18.87
N ILE A 437 -41.23 -44.52 18.68
CA ILE A 437 -40.66 -45.36 17.62
C ILE A 437 -41.03 -44.82 16.23
N ALA A 438 -42.23 -44.28 16.04
CA ALA A 438 -42.62 -43.61 14.79
C ALA A 438 -41.80 -42.33 14.52
N GLU A 439 -41.47 -41.54 15.55
CA GLU A 439 -40.59 -40.37 15.43
C GLU A 439 -39.14 -40.77 15.12
N VAL A 440 -38.64 -41.86 15.71
CA VAL A 440 -37.31 -42.40 15.41
C VAL A 440 -37.24 -42.88 13.95
N LYS A 441 -38.26 -43.61 13.45
CA LYS A 441 -38.35 -43.98 12.03
C LYS A 441 -38.30 -42.75 11.11
N ARG A 442 -39.07 -41.69 11.42
CA ARG A 442 -39.02 -40.43 10.66
C ARG A 442 -37.65 -39.76 10.72
N SER A 443 -37.00 -39.75 11.88
CA SER A 443 -35.67 -39.16 12.06
C SER A 443 -34.58 -39.92 11.29
N VAL A 444 -34.65 -41.26 11.26
CA VAL A 444 -33.73 -42.10 10.48
C VAL A 444 -33.91 -41.86 8.98
N GLN A 445 -35.16 -41.73 8.50
CA GLN A 445 -35.43 -41.38 7.10
C GLN A 445 -34.88 -39.99 6.76
N ALA A 446 -35.10 -38.99 7.59
CA ALA A 446 -34.56 -37.64 7.38
C ALA A 446 -33.01 -37.62 7.37
N ALA A 447 -32.36 -38.43 8.21
CA ALA A 447 -30.91 -38.58 8.22
C ALA A 447 -30.39 -39.21 6.90
N ARG A 448 -31.11 -40.19 6.36
CA ARG A 448 -30.80 -40.79 5.05
C ARG A 448 -30.94 -39.77 3.92
N ASP A 449 -32.06 -39.04 3.87
CA ASP A 449 -32.30 -38.03 2.84
C ASP A 449 -31.22 -36.92 2.88
N THR A 450 -30.80 -36.52 4.09
CA THR A 450 -29.69 -35.57 4.29
C THR A 450 -28.35 -36.13 3.81
N ALA A 451 -28.08 -37.42 4.07
CA ALA A 451 -26.86 -38.08 3.60
C ALA A 451 -26.82 -38.18 2.07
N ASP A 452 -27.94 -38.49 1.42
CA ASP A 452 -28.05 -38.53 -0.04
C ASP A 452 -27.84 -37.13 -0.65
N GLN A 453 -28.45 -36.10 -0.06
CA GLN A 453 -28.24 -34.71 -0.48
C GLN A 453 -26.78 -34.28 -0.32
N SER A 454 -26.14 -34.64 0.81
CA SER A 454 -24.72 -34.36 1.06
C SER A 454 -23.80 -35.06 0.05
N SER A 455 -24.08 -36.32 -0.30
CA SER A 455 -23.33 -37.06 -1.32
C SER A 455 -23.47 -36.43 -2.72
N ALA A 456 -24.66 -35.94 -3.06
CA ALA A 456 -24.91 -35.25 -4.32
C ALA A 456 -24.13 -33.92 -4.39
N ILE A 457 -24.15 -33.14 -3.32
CA ILE A 457 -23.37 -31.90 -3.19
C ILE A 457 -21.88 -32.19 -3.34
N ALA A 458 -21.35 -33.19 -2.62
CA ALA A 458 -19.94 -33.57 -2.70
C ALA A 458 -19.51 -33.96 -4.13
N THR A 459 -20.36 -34.70 -4.86
CA THR A 459 -20.10 -35.07 -6.26
C THR A 459 -20.09 -33.85 -7.18
N GLN A 460 -21.04 -32.92 -6.99
CA GLN A 460 -21.09 -31.68 -7.75
C GLN A 460 -19.89 -30.77 -7.46
N THR A 461 -19.46 -30.68 -6.19
CA THR A 461 -18.26 -29.94 -5.80
C THR A 461 -17.02 -30.53 -6.45
N SER A 462 -16.86 -31.86 -6.45
CA SER A 462 -15.72 -32.52 -7.10
C SER A 462 -15.65 -32.23 -8.60
N ALA A 463 -16.78 -32.31 -9.32
CA ALA A 463 -16.85 -31.94 -10.74
C ALA A 463 -16.55 -30.45 -10.97
N GLY A 464 -17.01 -29.57 -10.07
CA GLY A 464 -16.69 -28.15 -10.09
C GLY A 464 -15.19 -27.87 -9.91
N MET A 465 -14.52 -28.61 -9.01
CA MET A 465 -13.08 -28.50 -8.79
C MET A 465 -12.27 -28.94 -10.01
N GLU A 466 -12.71 -29.98 -10.73
CA GLU A 466 -12.04 -30.41 -11.97
C GLU A 466 -12.13 -29.33 -13.07
N GLN A 467 -13.28 -28.66 -13.18
CA GLN A 467 -13.43 -27.53 -14.09
C GLN A 467 -12.56 -26.33 -13.67
N GLN A 468 -12.55 -26.00 -12.37
CA GLN A 468 -11.72 -24.94 -11.82
C GLN A 468 -10.24 -25.20 -12.09
N TYR A 469 -9.77 -26.44 -11.91
CA TYR A 469 -8.39 -26.83 -12.20
C TYR A 469 -7.99 -26.50 -13.64
N ARG A 470 -8.83 -26.84 -14.63
CA ARG A 470 -8.57 -26.49 -16.04
C ARG A 470 -8.51 -24.98 -16.29
N GLN A 471 -9.36 -24.20 -15.61
CA GLN A 471 -9.34 -22.74 -15.74
C GLN A 471 -8.09 -22.13 -15.12
N VAL A 472 -7.67 -22.63 -13.95
CA VAL A 472 -6.45 -22.21 -13.24
C VAL A 472 -5.22 -22.49 -14.10
N ASP A 473 -5.14 -23.65 -14.75
CA ASP A 473 -4.04 -24.03 -15.65
C ASP A 473 -3.94 -23.11 -16.89
N GLN A 474 -5.10 -22.72 -17.45
CA GLN A 474 -5.15 -21.75 -18.54
C GLN A 474 -4.67 -20.36 -18.10
N VAL A 475 -5.06 -19.91 -16.91
CA VAL A 475 -4.58 -18.63 -16.37
C VAL A 475 -3.08 -18.68 -16.11
N ALA A 476 -2.55 -19.79 -15.57
CA ALA A 476 -1.11 -19.98 -15.37
C ALA A 476 -0.33 -19.80 -16.69
N THR A 477 -0.82 -20.45 -17.75
CA THR A 477 -0.22 -20.38 -19.08
C THR A 477 -0.26 -18.94 -19.63
N ALA A 478 -1.41 -18.27 -19.54
CA ALA A 478 -1.56 -16.89 -20.00
C ALA A 478 -0.67 -15.90 -19.22
N SER A 479 -0.53 -16.08 -17.91
CA SER A 479 0.39 -15.28 -17.09
C SER A 479 1.86 -15.50 -17.46
N HIS A 480 2.24 -16.74 -17.76
CA HIS A 480 3.60 -17.04 -18.21
C HIS A 480 3.89 -16.42 -19.59
N GLU A 481 2.94 -16.49 -20.53
CA GLU A 481 3.06 -15.82 -21.84
C GLU A 481 3.12 -14.29 -21.67
N MET A 482 2.32 -13.72 -20.77
CA MET A 482 2.31 -12.29 -20.47
C MET A 482 3.65 -11.81 -19.93
N SER A 483 4.26 -12.55 -18.98
CA SER A 483 5.59 -12.24 -18.44
C SER A 483 6.66 -12.25 -19.54
N ALA A 484 6.68 -13.30 -20.39
CA ALA A 484 7.62 -13.38 -21.50
C ALA A 484 7.44 -12.22 -22.50
N THR A 485 6.19 -11.89 -22.84
CA THR A 485 5.88 -10.80 -23.76
C THR A 485 6.29 -9.44 -23.18
N ALA A 486 6.06 -9.22 -21.88
CA ALA A 486 6.47 -8.00 -21.19
C ALA A 486 7.99 -7.84 -21.19
N GLN A 487 8.75 -8.91 -20.96
CA GLN A 487 10.21 -8.89 -21.07
C GLN A 487 10.69 -8.55 -22.49
N ASP A 488 10.03 -9.09 -23.52
CA ASP A 488 10.37 -8.77 -24.91
C ASP A 488 10.04 -7.31 -25.25
N VAL A 489 8.91 -6.77 -24.78
CA VAL A 489 8.56 -5.35 -24.92
C VAL A 489 9.58 -4.45 -24.23
N ALA A 490 10.00 -4.80 -23.00
CA ALA A 490 11.04 -4.05 -22.29
C ALA A 490 12.36 -4.03 -23.08
N ARG A 491 12.76 -5.17 -23.66
CA ARG A 491 13.95 -5.27 -24.51
C ARG A 491 13.82 -4.43 -25.78
N SER A 492 12.68 -4.49 -26.47
CA SER A 492 12.43 -3.68 -27.67
C SER A 492 12.43 -2.19 -27.36
N ALA A 493 11.84 -1.76 -26.24
CA ALA A 493 11.85 -0.38 -25.81
C ALA A 493 13.28 0.10 -25.47
N ALA A 494 14.08 -0.73 -24.79
CA ALA A 494 15.49 -0.41 -24.53
C ALA A 494 16.32 -0.26 -25.82
N GLN A 495 16.08 -1.11 -26.82
CA GLN A 495 16.71 -1.00 -28.15
C GLN A 495 16.27 0.27 -28.88
N ALA A 496 14.98 0.61 -28.82
CA ALA A 496 14.45 1.84 -29.42
C ALA A 496 15.00 3.11 -28.75
N ALA A 497 15.16 3.11 -27.42
CA ALA A 497 15.81 4.19 -26.69
C ALA A 497 17.29 4.34 -27.10
N GLN A 498 17.99 3.24 -27.33
CA GLN A 498 19.38 3.30 -27.84
C GLN A 498 19.43 3.88 -29.26
N ALA A 499 18.56 3.42 -30.17
CA ALA A 499 18.50 3.96 -31.52
C ALA A 499 18.16 5.45 -31.53
N ALA A 500 17.28 5.91 -30.63
CA ALA A 500 16.99 7.33 -30.44
C ALA A 500 18.25 8.10 -29.98
N ARG A 501 19.01 7.59 -29.00
CA ARG A 501 20.28 8.22 -28.59
C ARG A 501 21.30 8.31 -29.72
N ASP A 502 21.42 7.28 -30.54
CA ASP A 502 22.32 7.28 -31.70
C ASP A 502 21.88 8.33 -32.74
N ALA A 503 20.56 8.49 -32.94
CA ALA A 503 20.00 9.52 -33.81
C ALA A 503 20.20 10.95 -33.26
N ASP A 504 20.09 11.17 -31.94
CA ASP A 504 20.42 12.46 -31.31
C ASP A 504 21.89 12.81 -31.52
N GLN A 505 22.79 11.84 -31.31
CA GLN A 505 24.21 12.02 -31.58
C GLN A 505 24.48 12.38 -33.05
N ALA A 506 23.85 11.69 -34.00
CA ALA A 506 23.98 12.00 -35.43
C ALA A 506 23.46 13.40 -35.76
N THR A 507 22.36 13.83 -35.13
CA THR A 507 21.78 15.17 -35.28
C THR A 507 22.74 16.25 -34.77
N ARG A 508 23.34 16.06 -33.59
CA ARG A 508 24.37 16.97 -33.04
C ARG A 508 25.61 17.05 -33.93
N GLN A 509 26.05 15.92 -34.49
CA GLN A 509 27.15 15.91 -35.45
C GLN A 509 26.78 16.68 -36.73
N GLY A 510 25.54 16.53 -37.22
CA GLY A 510 25.00 17.28 -38.35
C GLY A 510 25.00 18.79 -38.12
N LEU A 511 24.54 19.25 -36.94
CA LEU A 511 24.59 20.65 -36.54
C LEU A 511 26.03 21.19 -36.56
N ALA A 512 27.00 20.44 -36.03
CA ALA A 512 28.41 20.86 -36.04
C ALA A 512 29.02 20.94 -37.46
N VAL A 513 28.52 20.15 -38.42
CA VAL A 513 28.91 20.26 -39.84
C VAL A 513 28.28 21.49 -40.48
N ILE A 514 27.02 21.79 -40.15
CA ILE A 514 26.33 22.99 -40.60
C ILE A 514 27.04 24.25 -40.10
N ASP A 515 27.41 24.33 -38.82
CA ASP A 515 28.12 25.49 -38.28
C ASP A 515 29.42 25.79 -39.04
N ARG A 516 30.19 24.74 -39.37
CA ARG A 516 31.39 24.86 -40.22
C ARG A 516 31.07 25.32 -41.64
N THR A 517 29.94 24.88 -42.18
CA THR A 517 29.47 25.27 -43.52
C THR A 517 29.07 26.75 -43.53
N THR A 518 28.34 27.22 -42.52
CA THR A 518 27.99 28.64 -42.34
C THR A 518 29.25 29.51 -42.29
N SER A 519 30.23 29.13 -41.46
CA SER A 519 31.50 29.87 -41.37
C SER A 519 32.27 29.91 -42.71
N SER A 520 32.18 28.85 -43.50
CA SER A 520 32.81 28.80 -44.83
C SER A 520 32.08 29.71 -45.84
N ILE A 521 30.75 29.80 -45.77
CA ILE A 521 29.95 30.71 -46.58
C ILE A 521 30.22 32.17 -46.21
N ASP A 522 30.32 32.48 -44.91
CA ASP A 522 30.66 33.83 -44.45
C ASP A 522 32.04 34.26 -44.94
N THR A 523 33.02 33.34 -44.88
CA THR A 523 34.37 33.58 -45.42
C THR A 523 34.32 33.82 -46.93
N LEU A 524 33.57 33.00 -47.67
CA LEU A 524 33.38 33.18 -49.11
C LEU A 524 32.75 34.55 -49.44
N ALA A 525 31.74 34.97 -48.69
CA ALA A 525 31.10 36.27 -48.88
C ALA A 525 32.08 37.43 -48.63
N ALA A 526 32.95 37.32 -47.62
CA ALA A 526 34.00 38.29 -47.33
C ALA A 526 35.08 38.36 -48.43
N ASP A 527 35.52 37.19 -48.93
CA ASP A 527 36.49 37.09 -50.03
C ASP A 527 35.92 37.71 -51.32
N MET A 528 34.64 37.46 -51.60
CA MET A 528 33.93 38.06 -52.72
C MET A 528 33.84 39.59 -52.61
N SER A 529 33.49 40.11 -51.43
CA SER A 529 33.45 41.55 -51.18
C SER A 529 34.83 42.20 -51.39
N THR A 530 35.89 41.53 -50.95
CA THR A 530 37.28 41.98 -51.18
C THR A 530 37.63 42.00 -52.67
N ALA A 531 37.27 40.95 -53.41
CA ALA A 531 37.53 40.85 -54.83
C ALA A 531 36.74 41.90 -55.64
N MET A 532 35.49 42.19 -55.26
CA MET A 532 34.70 43.29 -55.84
C MET A 532 35.44 44.62 -55.73
N GLY A 533 35.98 44.95 -54.54
CA GLY A 533 36.76 46.19 -54.35
C GLY A 533 38.02 46.26 -55.22
N GLN A 534 38.70 45.13 -55.47
CA GLN A 534 39.86 45.09 -56.37
C GLN A 534 39.47 45.33 -57.83
N VAL A 535 38.35 44.75 -58.27
CA VAL A 535 37.84 44.91 -59.64
C VAL A 535 37.30 46.33 -59.87
N GLU A 536 36.65 46.94 -58.87
CA GLU A 536 36.25 48.36 -58.90
C GLU A 536 37.48 49.27 -59.04
N GLY A 537 38.56 49.00 -58.29
CA GLY A 537 39.83 49.72 -58.46
C GLY A 537 40.44 49.56 -59.85
N LEU A 538 40.33 48.37 -60.46
CA LEU A 538 40.75 48.15 -61.85
C LEU A 538 39.89 48.93 -62.86
N ALA A 539 38.58 49.01 -62.63
CA ALA A 539 37.68 49.81 -63.45
C ALA A 539 38.04 51.31 -63.38
N GLU A 540 38.30 51.85 -62.18
CA GLU A 540 38.72 53.24 -61.99
C GLU A 540 40.07 53.52 -62.68
N ASN A 541 41.04 52.62 -62.56
CA ASN A 541 42.32 52.75 -63.25
C ASN A 541 42.17 52.71 -64.78
N SER A 542 41.28 51.88 -65.29
CA SER A 542 40.98 51.78 -66.72
C SER A 542 40.32 53.07 -67.24
N GLU A 543 39.46 53.71 -66.45
CA GLU A 543 38.88 55.02 -66.78
C GLU A 543 39.96 56.12 -66.83
N LYS A 544 40.86 56.14 -65.84
CA LYS A 544 42.02 57.06 -65.83
C LYS A 544 42.91 56.88 -67.06
N ILE A 545 43.20 55.63 -67.46
CA ILE A 545 43.99 55.36 -68.67
C ILE A 545 43.24 55.86 -69.91
N GLY A 546 41.93 55.63 -70.01
CA GLY A 546 41.11 56.16 -71.10
C GLY A 546 41.20 57.69 -71.24
N SER A 547 41.14 58.40 -70.11
CA SER A 547 41.37 59.86 -70.04
C SER A 547 42.76 60.26 -70.56
N VAL A 548 43.81 59.56 -70.13
CA VAL A 548 45.20 59.82 -70.58
C VAL A 548 45.34 59.57 -72.09
N LEU A 549 44.76 58.50 -72.62
CA LEU A 549 44.77 58.19 -74.05
C LEU A 549 44.10 59.29 -74.87
N GLU A 550 43.01 59.87 -74.38
CA GLU A 550 42.33 60.99 -75.05
C GLU A 550 43.21 62.24 -75.12
N VAL A 551 43.98 62.53 -74.06
CA VAL A 551 44.98 63.60 -74.07
C VAL A 551 46.09 63.32 -75.08
N ILE A 552 46.61 62.09 -75.13
CA ILE A 552 47.67 61.70 -76.09
C ILE A 552 47.15 61.79 -77.53
N ARG A 553 45.91 61.35 -77.78
CA ARG A 553 45.23 61.46 -79.10
C ARG A 553 45.18 62.91 -79.55
N SER A 554 44.74 63.81 -78.66
CA SER A 554 44.70 65.24 -78.89
C SER A 554 46.08 65.83 -79.19
N ILE A 555 47.12 65.46 -78.43
CA ILE A 555 48.51 65.88 -78.69
C ILE A 555 49.01 65.37 -80.05
N ALA A 556 48.75 64.11 -80.39
CA ALA A 556 49.17 63.52 -81.66
C ALA A 556 48.43 64.19 -82.84
N GLU A 557 47.16 64.56 -82.68
CA GLU A 557 46.39 65.31 -83.68
C GLU A 557 46.93 66.74 -83.87
N GLN A 558 47.22 67.44 -82.76
CA GLN A 558 47.88 68.74 -82.81
C GLN A 558 49.25 68.64 -83.48
N THR A 559 50.04 67.61 -83.15
CA THR A 559 51.37 67.36 -83.72
C THR A 559 51.28 67.07 -85.22
N ASN A 560 50.31 66.29 -85.66
CA ASN A 560 50.04 66.01 -87.07
C ASN A 560 49.66 67.30 -87.85
N LEU A 561 48.83 68.17 -87.25
CA LEU A 561 48.47 69.47 -87.83
C LEU A 561 49.65 70.44 -87.87
N LEU A 562 50.46 70.51 -86.81
CA LEU A 562 51.70 71.30 -86.76
C LEU A 562 52.70 70.85 -87.82
N ALA A 563 52.90 69.54 -87.94
CA ALA A 563 53.80 68.94 -88.94
C ALA A 563 53.29 69.16 -90.37
N LEU A 564 51.98 69.10 -90.60
CA LEU A 564 51.37 69.44 -91.89
C LEU A 564 51.61 70.90 -92.26
N ASN A 565 51.41 71.83 -91.32
CA ASN A 565 51.69 73.26 -91.55
C ASN A 565 53.17 73.51 -91.83
N ALA A 566 54.08 72.82 -91.12
CA ALA A 566 55.52 72.90 -91.36
C ALA A 566 55.92 72.32 -92.73
N ALA A 567 55.32 71.21 -93.17
CA ALA A 567 55.55 70.61 -94.49
C ALA A 567 55.07 71.54 -95.62
N ILE A 568 53.92 72.20 -95.45
CA ILE A 568 53.40 73.20 -96.40
C ILE A 568 54.38 74.38 -96.52
N GLU A 569 54.87 74.92 -95.40
CA GLU A 569 55.79 76.06 -95.43
C GLU A 569 57.18 75.68 -95.95
N ALA A 570 57.65 74.45 -95.67
CA ALA A 570 58.88 73.91 -96.24
C ALA A 570 58.79 73.70 -97.75
N ALA A 571 57.64 73.25 -98.28
CA ALA A 571 57.38 73.18 -99.72
C ALA A 571 57.36 74.59 -100.37
N ARG A 572 56.88 75.60 -99.63
CA ARG A 572 56.83 77.01 -100.05
C ARG A 572 58.22 77.65 -100.17
N ALA A 573 59.20 77.18 -99.38
CA ALA A 573 60.59 77.64 -99.40
C ALA A 573 61.46 77.02 -100.53
N GLY A 574 60.90 76.14 -101.37
CA GLY A 574 61.59 75.56 -102.53
C GLY A 574 62.81 74.70 -102.17
N GLU A 575 63.90 74.80 -102.93
CA GLU A 575 65.14 74.01 -102.72
C GLU A 575 65.74 74.19 -101.31
N ALA A 576 65.60 75.37 -100.68
CA ALA A 576 66.12 75.64 -99.33
C ALA A 576 65.32 74.92 -98.21
N GLY A 577 64.05 74.58 -98.46
CA GLY A 577 63.16 73.92 -97.50
C GLY A 577 63.18 72.39 -97.56
N ARG A 578 63.91 71.78 -98.51
CA ARG A 578 63.81 70.35 -98.80
C ARG A 578 64.17 69.45 -97.60
N GLY A 579 65.18 69.84 -96.83
CA GLY A 579 65.57 69.11 -95.60
C GLY A 579 64.51 69.21 -94.50
N PHE A 580 63.87 70.38 -94.35
CA PHE A 580 62.78 70.59 -93.39
C PHE A 580 61.50 69.87 -93.79
N ALA A 581 61.19 69.79 -95.09
CA ALA A 581 60.02 69.06 -95.59
C ALA A 581 60.09 67.57 -95.26
N VAL A 582 61.26 66.93 -95.41
CA VAL A 582 61.46 65.51 -95.06
C VAL A 582 61.26 65.28 -93.56
N VAL A 583 61.80 66.15 -92.70
CA VAL A 583 61.61 66.05 -91.24
C VAL A 583 60.14 66.28 -90.87
N ALA A 584 59.46 67.24 -91.50
CA ALA A 584 58.05 67.51 -91.24
C ALA A 584 57.15 66.34 -91.67
N ASP A 585 57.41 65.70 -92.81
CA ASP A 585 56.70 64.50 -93.23
C ASP A 585 56.98 63.28 -92.31
N GLU A 586 58.20 63.15 -91.78
CA GLU A 586 58.54 62.09 -90.81
C GLU A 586 57.83 62.31 -89.47
N VAL A 587 57.80 63.55 -88.96
CA VAL A 587 57.03 63.91 -87.75
C VAL A 587 55.54 63.69 -87.95
N ARG A 588 55.02 64.03 -89.14
CA ARG A 588 53.60 63.79 -89.50
C ARG A 588 53.28 62.30 -89.54
N ASN A 589 54.15 61.48 -90.12
CA ASN A 589 53.99 60.03 -90.14
C ASN A 589 54.07 59.43 -88.72
N LEU A 590 54.99 59.91 -87.88
CA LEU A 590 55.08 59.52 -86.47
C LEU A 590 53.82 59.90 -85.68
N ALA A 591 53.27 61.09 -85.91
CA ALA A 591 52.03 61.56 -85.29
C ALA A 591 50.83 60.69 -85.70
N ARG A 592 50.70 60.34 -87.00
CA ARG A 592 49.68 59.40 -87.47
C ARG A 592 49.84 58.00 -86.86
N ARG A 593 51.06 57.45 -86.82
CA ARG A 593 51.33 56.17 -86.16
C ARG A 593 50.99 56.21 -84.67
N THR A 594 51.22 57.35 -84.01
CA THR A 594 50.85 57.55 -82.61
C THR A 594 49.34 57.55 -82.43
N GLN A 595 48.59 58.22 -83.31
CA GLN A 595 47.12 58.17 -83.30
C GLN A 595 46.57 56.75 -83.50
N GLU A 596 47.12 56.00 -84.47
CA GLU A 596 46.74 54.61 -84.73
C GLU A 596 46.99 53.73 -83.50
N SER A 597 48.16 53.83 -82.86
CA SER A 597 48.48 53.06 -81.65
C SER A 597 47.64 53.48 -80.42
N VAL A 598 47.32 54.77 -80.28
CA VAL A 598 46.41 55.26 -79.23
C VAL A 598 45.00 54.73 -79.44
N GLU A 599 44.54 54.66 -80.68
CA GLU A 599 43.23 54.08 -81.03
C GLU A 599 43.17 52.58 -80.76
N GLU A 600 44.21 51.82 -81.12
CA GLU A 600 44.32 50.40 -80.77
C GLU A 600 44.31 50.20 -79.24
N THR A 601 45.06 51.02 -78.49
CA THR A 601 45.09 50.96 -77.03
C THR A 601 43.73 51.33 -76.42
N ARG A 602 43.03 52.33 -76.99
CA ARG A 602 41.68 52.73 -76.57
C ARG A 602 40.71 51.58 -76.69
N GLN A 603 40.73 50.84 -77.80
CA GLN A 603 39.87 49.66 -77.99
C GLN A 603 40.15 48.57 -76.95
N VAL A 604 41.42 48.32 -76.61
CA VAL A 604 41.78 47.37 -75.54
C VAL A 604 41.25 47.83 -74.18
N ILE A 605 41.34 49.13 -73.88
CA ILE A 605 40.81 49.70 -72.63
C ILE A 605 39.28 49.63 -72.57
N GLU A 606 38.58 49.89 -73.67
CA GLU A 606 37.11 49.74 -73.74
C GLU A 606 36.69 48.28 -73.53
N GLN A 607 37.42 47.32 -74.10
CA GLN A 607 37.19 45.89 -73.83
C GLN A 607 37.48 45.53 -72.37
N LEU A 608 38.54 46.08 -71.77
CA LEU A 608 38.88 45.89 -70.36
C LEU A 608 37.80 46.46 -69.43
N GLN A 609 37.27 47.64 -69.74
CA GLN A 609 36.15 48.27 -69.02
C GLN A 609 34.86 47.45 -69.13
N ALA A 610 34.54 46.95 -70.32
CA ALA A 610 33.39 46.07 -70.52
C ALA A 610 33.53 44.77 -69.73
N GLY A 611 34.71 44.12 -69.80
CA GLY A 611 35.00 42.88 -69.06
C GLY A 611 34.98 43.06 -67.55
N THR A 612 35.51 44.18 -67.02
CA THR A 612 35.43 44.48 -65.58
C THR A 612 33.99 44.67 -65.10
N ARG A 613 33.12 45.35 -65.87
CA ARG A 613 31.69 45.47 -65.53
C ARG A 613 30.98 44.12 -65.49
N GLU A 614 31.28 43.22 -66.42
CA GLU A 614 30.73 41.87 -66.43
C GLU A 614 31.15 41.07 -65.20
N VAL A 615 32.43 41.14 -64.82
CA VAL A 615 32.97 40.50 -63.61
C VAL A 615 32.31 41.04 -62.34
N VAL A 616 32.13 42.36 -62.22
CA VAL A 616 31.40 42.96 -61.07
C VAL A 616 29.97 42.42 -60.98
N GLY A 617 29.26 42.34 -62.11
CA GLY A 617 27.90 41.78 -62.14
C GLY A 617 27.84 40.31 -61.71
N ALA A 618 28.81 39.48 -62.16
CA ALA A 618 28.92 38.09 -61.74
C ALA A 618 29.26 37.94 -60.25
N MET A 619 30.10 38.83 -59.71
CA MET A 619 30.44 38.86 -58.29
C MET A 619 29.27 39.32 -57.41
N ASP A 620 28.51 40.34 -57.81
CA ASP A 620 27.30 40.73 -57.09
C ASP A 620 26.28 39.58 -57.04
N SER A 621 26.08 38.89 -58.17
CA SER A 621 25.19 37.74 -58.24
C SER A 621 25.64 36.60 -57.32
N SER A 622 26.93 36.24 -57.31
CA SER A 622 27.39 35.13 -56.48
C SER A 622 27.44 35.52 -54.99
N HIS A 623 27.64 36.81 -54.65
CA HIS A 623 27.51 37.31 -53.29
C HIS A 623 26.06 37.20 -52.78
N ARG A 624 25.08 37.61 -53.59
CA ARG A 624 23.65 37.39 -53.27
C ARG A 624 23.31 35.91 -53.13
N GLN A 625 23.90 35.04 -53.94
CA GLN A 625 23.68 33.61 -53.84
C GLN A 625 24.28 33.02 -52.55
N ALA A 626 25.47 33.45 -52.14
CA ALA A 626 26.07 33.08 -50.86
C ALA A 626 25.17 33.50 -49.68
N GLN A 627 24.62 34.72 -49.69
CA GLN A 627 23.65 35.17 -48.69
C GLN A 627 22.39 34.31 -48.66
N GLY A 628 21.84 33.95 -49.81
CA GLY A 628 20.70 33.03 -49.90
C GLY A 628 21.01 31.63 -49.34
N SER A 629 22.24 31.15 -49.51
CA SER A 629 22.68 29.89 -48.90
C SER A 629 22.72 29.95 -47.37
N VAL A 630 23.08 31.10 -46.77
CA VAL A 630 23.00 31.28 -45.30
C VAL A 630 21.56 31.11 -44.79
N GLU A 631 20.58 31.68 -45.50
CA GLU A 631 19.17 31.55 -45.14
C GLU A 631 18.68 30.10 -45.21
N GLN A 632 19.04 29.36 -46.26
CA GLN A 632 18.72 27.93 -46.40
C GLN A 632 19.37 27.09 -45.29
N VAL A 633 20.61 27.40 -44.94
CA VAL A 633 21.33 26.74 -43.84
C VAL A 633 20.63 26.99 -42.50
N SER A 634 20.17 28.23 -42.24
CA SER A 634 19.40 28.55 -41.03
C SER A 634 18.11 27.73 -40.90
N GLN A 635 17.39 27.51 -42.01
CA GLN A 635 16.22 26.64 -42.03
C GLN A 635 16.58 25.18 -41.71
N ALA A 636 17.71 24.69 -42.23
CA ALA A 636 18.20 23.35 -41.93
C ALA A 636 18.59 23.18 -40.45
N VAL A 637 19.18 24.21 -39.82
CA VAL A 637 19.46 24.22 -38.36
C VAL A 637 18.17 24.06 -37.57
N THR A 638 17.14 24.83 -37.89
CA THR A 638 15.85 24.76 -37.18
C THR A 638 15.21 23.37 -37.33
N ALA A 639 15.25 22.78 -38.54
CA ALA A 639 14.72 21.45 -38.77
C ALA A 639 15.48 20.36 -37.98
N LEU A 640 16.81 20.43 -37.91
CA LEU A 640 17.61 19.49 -37.12
C LEU A 640 17.39 19.66 -35.61
N GLN A 641 17.21 20.88 -35.12
CA GLN A 641 16.85 21.11 -33.72
C GLN A 641 15.50 20.47 -33.37
N GLN A 642 14.48 20.66 -34.22
CA GLN A 642 13.18 20.01 -34.05
C GLN A 642 13.27 18.47 -34.06
N ILE A 643 14.16 17.90 -34.89
CA ILE A 643 14.43 16.47 -34.90
C ILE A 643 15.07 16.04 -33.58
N GLY A 644 16.07 16.77 -33.07
CA GLY A 644 16.71 16.48 -31.78
C GLY A 644 15.73 16.50 -30.60
N ASP A 645 14.84 17.49 -30.57
CA ASP A 645 13.79 17.57 -29.55
C ASP A 645 12.83 16.37 -29.64
N ALA A 646 12.37 16.03 -30.84
CA ALA A 646 11.48 14.88 -31.05
C ALA A 646 12.15 13.54 -30.68
N VAL A 647 13.43 13.38 -30.99
CA VAL A 647 14.22 12.19 -30.64
C VAL A 647 14.39 12.07 -29.12
N THR A 648 14.59 13.19 -28.42
CA THR A 648 14.65 13.22 -26.96
C THR A 648 13.34 12.71 -26.35
N VAL A 649 12.20 13.19 -26.85
CA VAL A 649 10.87 12.71 -26.42
C VAL A 649 10.71 11.20 -26.68
N ILE A 650 11.14 10.70 -27.85
CA ILE A 650 11.08 9.27 -28.17
C ILE A 650 11.94 8.44 -27.22
N SER A 651 13.13 8.92 -26.85
CA SER A 651 14.00 8.25 -25.88
C SER A 651 13.31 8.14 -24.52
N ASP A 652 12.72 9.23 -24.03
CA ASP A 652 12.02 9.26 -22.75
C ASP A 652 10.79 8.35 -22.73
N MET A 653 9.99 8.37 -23.81
CA MET A 653 8.84 7.47 -23.97
C MET A 653 9.26 5.99 -23.93
N ASN A 654 10.36 5.63 -24.60
CA ASN A 654 10.85 4.27 -24.59
C ASN A 654 11.36 3.83 -23.21
N LEU A 655 11.96 4.72 -22.42
CA LEU A 655 12.33 4.42 -21.03
C LEU A 655 11.09 4.17 -20.16
N GLN A 656 10.01 4.95 -20.35
CA GLN A 656 8.75 4.72 -19.66
C GLN A 656 8.09 3.40 -20.07
N ILE A 657 8.09 3.06 -21.36
CA ILE A 657 7.57 1.77 -21.86
C ILE A 657 8.36 0.61 -21.26
N ALA A 658 9.69 0.71 -21.19
CA ALA A 658 10.53 -0.32 -20.57
C ALA A 658 10.18 -0.52 -19.09
N SER A 659 10.05 0.58 -18.33
CA SER A 659 9.67 0.52 -16.92
C SER A 659 8.27 -0.08 -16.71
N ALA A 660 7.30 0.31 -17.53
CA ALA A 660 5.93 -0.23 -17.46
C ALA A 660 5.88 -1.72 -17.80
N ALA A 661 6.71 -2.16 -18.75
CA ALA A 661 6.83 -3.57 -19.13
C ALA A 661 7.52 -4.40 -18.03
N GLU A 662 8.52 -3.86 -17.34
CA GLU A 662 9.10 -4.51 -16.14
C GLU A 662 8.06 -4.68 -15.03
N GLU A 663 7.24 -3.65 -14.78
CA GLU A 663 6.13 -3.73 -13.81
C GLU A 663 5.10 -4.78 -14.22
N GLN A 664 4.71 -4.83 -15.50
CA GLN A 664 3.83 -5.88 -16.02
C GLN A 664 4.40 -7.29 -15.84
N SER A 665 5.71 -7.48 -16.03
CA SER A 665 6.36 -8.77 -15.77
C SER A 665 6.28 -9.17 -14.30
N ALA A 666 6.51 -8.23 -13.38
CA ALA A 666 6.41 -8.49 -11.94
C ALA A 666 4.99 -8.86 -11.53
N VAL A 667 3.98 -8.15 -12.04
CA VAL A 667 2.56 -8.47 -11.80
C VAL A 667 2.20 -9.84 -12.37
N ALA A 668 2.70 -10.20 -13.54
CA ALA A 668 2.47 -11.52 -14.13
C ALA A 668 3.08 -12.66 -13.30
N GLU A 669 4.27 -12.46 -12.73
CA GLU A 669 4.89 -13.40 -11.79
C GLU A 669 4.08 -13.55 -10.50
N GLU A 670 3.57 -12.43 -9.95
CA GLU A 670 2.69 -12.45 -8.78
C GLU A 670 1.39 -13.24 -9.05
N ILE A 671 0.76 -13.01 -10.21
CA ILE A 671 -0.42 -13.78 -10.62
C ILE A 671 -0.08 -15.27 -10.69
N ASN A 672 1.10 -15.63 -11.23
CA ASN A 672 1.51 -17.04 -11.32
C ASN A 672 1.66 -17.69 -9.92
N SER A 673 2.20 -16.95 -8.95
CA SER A 673 2.27 -17.38 -7.54
C SER A 673 0.87 -17.55 -6.91
N ASN A 674 -0.03 -16.60 -7.16
CA ASN A 674 -1.41 -16.68 -6.68
C ASN A 674 -2.17 -17.86 -7.30
N VAL A 675 -1.94 -18.12 -8.59
CA VAL A 675 -2.51 -19.27 -9.32
C VAL A 675 -2.02 -20.60 -8.76
N ALA A 676 -0.74 -20.70 -8.37
CA ALA A 676 -0.22 -21.87 -7.67
C ALA A 676 -0.94 -22.11 -6.33
N THR A 677 -1.16 -21.05 -5.56
CA THR A 677 -1.91 -21.15 -4.28
C THR A 677 -3.37 -21.58 -4.52
N ILE A 678 -4.03 -21.06 -5.55
CA ILE A 678 -5.39 -21.47 -5.92
C ILE A 678 -5.42 -22.94 -6.32
N ARG A 679 -4.40 -23.43 -7.03
CA ARG A 679 -4.27 -24.84 -7.40
C ARG A 679 -4.20 -25.74 -6.18
N ASP A 680 -3.38 -25.40 -5.19
CA ASP A 680 -3.26 -26.15 -3.93
C ASP A 680 -4.60 -26.19 -3.15
N VAL A 681 -5.29 -25.05 -3.09
CA VAL A 681 -6.63 -24.97 -2.47
C VAL A 681 -7.65 -25.83 -3.24
N THR A 682 -7.59 -25.83 -4.56
CA THR A 682 -8.50 -26.63 -5.42
C THR A 682 -8.26 -28.13 -5.20
N GLU A 683 -7.01 -28.56 -5.06
CA GLU A 683 -6.65 -29.94 -4.74
C GLU A 683 -7.15 -30.35 -3.35
N SER A 684 -6.90 -29.52 -2.32
CA SER A 684 -7.44 -29.75 -0.96
C SER A 684 -8.97 -29.82 -0.94
N LEU A 685 -9.66 -28.98 -1.70
CA LEU A 685 -11.13 -28.99 -1.79
C LEU A 685 -11.64 -30.26 -2.49
N SER A 686 -10.92 -30.75 -3.50
CA SER A 686 -11.25 -32.03 -4.15
C SER A 686 -11.11 -33.20 -3.17
N GLU A 687 -10.05 -33.23 -2.36
CA GLU A 687 -9.88 -34.23 -1.30
C GLU A 687 -10.99 -34.16 -0.25
N GLN A 688 -11.35 -32.96 0.20
CA GLN A 688 -12.45 -32.76 1.16
C GLN A 688 -13.81 -33.17 0.59
N ALA A 689 -14.07 -32.90 -0.68
CA ALA A 689 -15.29 -33.36 -1.35
C ALA A 689 -15.35 -34.89 -1.42
N ASN A 690 -14.24 -35.55 -1.77
CA ASN A 690 -14.15 -37.01 -1.75
C ASN A 690 -14.35 -37.60 -0.35
N GLU A 691 -13.81 -36.96 0.69
CA GLU A 691 -14.03 -37.39 2.07
C GLU A 691 -15.49 -37.21 2.50
N SER A 692 -16.10 -36.08 2.15
CA SER A 692 -17.52 -35.82 2.42
C SER A 692 -18.41 -36.88 1.77
N ALA A 693 -18.11 -37.26 0.51
CA ALA A 693 -18.83 -38.34 -0.17
C ALA A 693 -18.70 -39.68 0.58
N ARG A 694 -17.51 -40.05 1.07
CA ARG A 694 -17.31 -41.28 1.90
C ARG A 694 -18.11 -41.23 3.20
N VAL A 695 -18.11 -40.09 3.89
CA VAL A 695 -18.85 -39.91 5.15
C VAL A 695 -20.35 -40.01 4.89
N SER A 696 -20.86 -39.37 3.85
CA SER A 696 -22.26 -39.49 3.45
C SER A 696 -22.66 -40.93 3.12
N GLN A 697 -21.80 -41.67 2.42
CA GLN A 697 -22.04 -43.09 2.12
C GLN A 697 -22.08 -43.95 3.39
N SER A 698 -21.21 -43.67 4.36
CA SER A 698 -21.20 -44.34 5.67
C SER A 698 -22.45 -44.02 6.49
N LEU A 699 -22.90 -42.76 6.48
CA LEU A 699 -24.15 -42.33 7.12
C LEU A 699 -25.36 -43.00 6.50
N ASN A 700 -25.42 -43.11 5.17
CA ASN A 700 -26.49 -43.83 4.47
C ASN A 700 -26.51 -45.32 4.88
N SER A 701 -25.35 -45.97 4.96
CA SER A 701 -25.25 -47.35 5.44
C SER A 701 -25.75 -47.51 6.88
N LEU A 702 -25.37 -46.59 7.78
CA LEU A 702 -25.83 -46.61 9.17
C LEU A 702 -27.33 -46.35 9.29
N ALA A 703 -27.87 -45.41 8.51
CA ALA A 703 -29.30 -45.12 8.45
C ALA A 703 -30.08 -46.34 7.93
N ASN A 704 -29.59 -47.05 6.92
CA ASN A 704 -30.20 -48.29 6.45
C ASN A 704 -30.19 -49.39 7.53
N GLN A 705 -29.10 -49.51 8.29
CA GLN A 705 -29.02 -50.45 9.40
C GLN A 705 -30.02 -50.10 10.51
N GLN A 706 -30.13 -48.81 10.89
CA GLN A 706 -31.10 -48.36 11.88
C GLN A 706 -32.53 -48.53 11.40
N GLN A 707 -32.82 -48.26 10.11
CA GLN A 707 -34.12 -48.50 9.52
C GLN A 707 -34.50 -49.99 9.62
N GLY A 708 -33.57 -50.89 9.29
CA GLY A 708 -33.78 -52.33 9.42
C GLY A 708 -34.04 -52.79 10.87
N LEU A 709 -33.37 -52.17 11.86
CA LEU A 709 -33.67 -52.40 13.28
C LEU A 709 -35.04 -51.87 13.67
N MET A 710 -35.45 -50.72 13.15
CA MET A 710 -36.76 -50.12 13.45
C MET A 710 -37.91 -50.87 12.75
N ASP A 711 -37.67 -51.50 11.61
CA ASP A 711 -38.67 -52.30 10.89
C ASP A 711 -39.04 -53.61 11.58
N GLN A 712 -38.26 -54.02 12.59
CA GLN A 712 -38.64 -55.10 13.52
C GLN A 712 -39.81 -54.69 14.44
N PHE A 713 -40.11 -53.40 14.55
CA PHE A 713 -41.23 -52.89 15.34
C PHE A 713 -42.39 -52.53 14.42
N ARG A 714 -43.56 -53.12 14.69
CA ARG A 714 -44.82 -52.75 14.06
C ARG A 714 -45.52 -51.72 14.96
N VAL A 715 -45.60 -50.50 14.46
CA VAL A 715 -46.21 -49.33 15.12
C VAL A 715 -47.33 -48.75 14.30
#